data_AF-A0A8C5IB40-F1
#
_entry.id   AF-A0A8C5IB40-F1
#
_cell.length_a   1.000
_cell.length_b   1.000
_cell.length_c   1.000
_cell.angle_alpha   90.00
_cell.angle_beta   90.00
_cell.angle_gamma   90.00
#
_symmetry.space_group_name_H-M   'P 1'
#
loop_
_entity.id
_entity.type
_entity.pdbx_description
1 polymer ?
#
loop_
_entity_poly.entity_id
_entity_poly.type
_entity_poly.pdbx_seq_one_letter_code
_entity_poly.pdbx_strand_id
1 'polypeptide(L)'
;KNHFFLIHETQRQLLELDNELEKNKGKKQSKEQFLHNLKETNKNTHAFLKVKESEIEIENHFLALKNGTKDQLAQKTAKMMNELKSLTEKETKLKDCIFNAKEKLEKYQLNKNWDQQTMEAFLKESAQKHEDMMALLRYAHQDDMQIKSLTRAIEKEIMDVNEHHQAFDKATTENRSALIALDKAKDNLHQALMDTQQFSNHWENSSKQMFLPDAEIQKCAQVLAQTCQDVRERKLALSESKHLLATQKNTTNETERSLMLAKQQAKELQEHLDTEEKNSSRLQNELQSCRNKINKATSEVKSLRPRMFQMKKEMRVNDDRFKKASSSNVPLKTMLQVATQKNLSMTERAAQKKSFLTHQQQAVTELHLQLRASMQELTDSKRHLVDAKASEKRLTIKVSGSKSTINALEKECKKAEEEQWRLEKVAFQQDSEIAALENVLAQLQGYASSDEKQIIEGKIAKMKKGLEEKRKASNNLKNAITETKRAHNRLIEDKKRAEDKKADLFSKNNDLLILCDLTEKELLRLRLMNQEKRAQTQSTQTETELLHDLLHKRTKSAHSSELKKLDLLKAMKERESEIKVQKEMLSRQLQFTEQERHKLRLELNEKLRKVEIMKNRCEIVVSSILPNVEAEEATVYCLTNLSVLIILFALVFRDL
;
A
#
# COMPACT_ATOMS: atom_id res chain seq x y z
N LYS A 1 82.21 -164.06 -129.26
CA LYS A 1 82.66 -163.96 -127.84
C LYS A 1 82.15 -162.66 -127.19
N ASN A 2 81.01 -162.09 -127.63
CA ASN A 2 80.69 -160.67 -127.37
C ASN A 2 79.62 -160.44 -126.29
N HIS A 3 78.88 -161.47 -125.84
CA HIS A 3 77.81 -161.29 -124.84
C HIS A 3 78.29 -160.97 -123.42
N PHE A 4 79.54 -161.27 -123.06
CA PHE A 4 80.01 -161.16 -121.68
C PHE A 4 80.29 -159.71 -121.24
N PHE A 5 80.60 -158.81 -122.18
CA PHE A 5 80.91 -157.41 -121.88
C PHE A 5 79.65 -156.61 -121.51
N LEU A 6 78.56 -156.80 -122.27
CA LEU A 6 77.29 -156.08 -122.09
C LEU A 6 76.63 -156.31 -120.71
N ILE A 7 76.81 -157.50 -120.14
CA ILE A 7 76.27 -157.86 -118.81
C ILE A 7 77.04 -157.12 -117.70
N HIS A 8 78.36 -156.98 -117.85
CA HIS A 8 79.19 -156.34 -116.84
C HIS A 8 79.04 -154.81 -116.83
N GLU A 9 78.78 -154.21 -117.99
CA GLU A 9 78.43 -152.79 -118.17
C GLU A 9 77.09 -152.45 -117.50
N THR A 10 76.05 -153.25 -117.77
CA THR A 10 74.70 -153.03 -117.24
C THR A 10 74.60 -153.26 -115.72
N GLN A 11 75.34 -154.24 -115.16
CA GLN A 11 75.45 -154.41 -113.71
C GLN A 11 76.12 -153.21 -113.02
N ARG A 12 77.13 -152.58 -113.66
CA ARG A 12 77.74 -151.35 -113.13
C ARG A 12 76.76 -150.18 -113.12
N GLN A 13 76.03 -149.98 -114.22
CA GLN A 13 75.03 -148.91 -114.34
C GLN A 13 73.90 -149.04 -113.30
N LEU A 14 73.46 -150.27 -113.00
CA LEU A 14 72.49 -150.52 -111.91
C LEU A 14 73.06 -150.13 -110.54
N LEU A 15 74.32 -150.44 -110.27
CA LEU A 15 74.97 -150.12 -108.99
C LEU A 15 75.24 -148.62 -108.83
N GLU A 16 75.55 -147.90 -109.92
CA GLU A 16 75.64 -146.43 -109.91
C GLU A 16 74.24 -145.78 -109.74
N LEU A 17 73.19 -146.33 -110.36
CA LEU A 17 71.80 -145.90 -110.17
C LEU A 17 71.29 -146.12 -108.75
N ASP A 18 71.52 -147.28 -108.13
CA ASP A 18 71.10 -147.54 -106.74
C ASP A 18 71.84 -146.59 -105.76
N ASN A 19 73.13 -146.32 -105.98
CA ASN A 19 73.85 -145.33 -105.18
C ASN A 19 73.30 -143.90 -105.35
N GLU A 20 72.90 -143.49 -106.55
CA GLU A 20 72.19 -142.23 -106.78
C GLU A 20 70.82 -142.21 -106.09
N LEU A 21 70.09 -143.33 -106.11
CA LEU A 21 68.77 -143.50 -105.52
C LEU A 21 68.83 -143.42 -103.98
N GLU A 22 69.79 -144.09 -103.34
CA GLU A 22 70.02 -144.01 -101.89
C GLU A 22 70.51 -142.63 -101.45
N LYS A 23 71.40 -142.01 -102.23
CA LYS A 23 71.83 -140.62 -102.03
C LYS A 23 70.68 -139.63 -102.18
N ASN A 24 69.70 -139.91 -103.06
CA ASN A 24 68.49 -139.10 -103.21
C ASN A 24 67.44 -139.40 -102.12
N LYS A 25 67.31 -140.63 -101.60
CA LYS A 25 66.54 -140.94 -100.38
C LYS A 25 67.07 -140.16 -99.18
N GLY A 26 68.40 -140.17 -98.96
CA GLY A 26 69.03 -139.41 -97.88
C GLY A 26 68.80 -137.89 -98.00
N LYS A 27 68.99 -137.32 -99.20
CA LYS A 27 68.62 -135.91 -99.48
C LYS A 27 67.13 -135.64 -99.23
N LYS A 28 66.24 -136.57 -99.59
CA LYS A 28 64.80 -136.45 -99.40
C LYS A 28 64.45 -136.43 -97.91
N GLN A 29 64.93 -137.40 -97.13
CA GLN A 29 64.72 -137.45 -95.67
C GLN A 29 65.28 -136.21 -94.97
N SER A 30 66.48 -135.75 -95.34
CA SER A 30 67.06 -134.51 -94.80
C SER A 30 66.21 -133.27 -95.14
N LYS A 31 65.69 -133.18 -96.38
CA LYS A 31 64.75 -132.12 -96.77
C LYS A 31 63.41 -132.23 -96.05
N GLU A 32 62.89 -133.43 -95.83
CA GLU A 32 61.63 -133.67 -95.12
C GLU A 32 61.75 -133.31 -93.63
N GLN A 33 62.88 -133.64 -93.00
CA GLN A 33 63.23 -133.16 -91.65
C GLN A 33 63.36 -131.63 -91.62
N PHE A 34 64.07 -131.01 -92.57
CA PHE A 34 64.19 -129.55 -92.64
C PHE A 34 62.82 -128.86 -92.84
N LEU A 35 61.94 -129.43 -93.66
CA LEU A 35 60.58 -128.93 -93.90
C LEU A 35 59.66 -129.20 -92.70
N HIS A 36 59.89 -130.27 -91.92
CA HIS A 36 59.24 -130.49 -90.62
C HIS A 36 59.67 -129.42 -89.62
N ASN A 37 60.97 -129.20 -89.46
CA ASN A 37 61.54 -128.20 -88.56
C ASN A 37 61.12 -126.77 -88.96
N LEU A 38 61.01 -126.47 -90.26
CA LEU A 38 60.43 -125.21 -90.75
C LEU A 38 58.94 -125.09 -90.43
N LYS A 39 58.15 -126.17 -90.55
CA LYS A 39 56.74 -126.16 -90.14
C LYS A 39 56.56 -126.01 -88.63
N GLU A 40 57.45 -126.59 -87.83
CA GLU A 40 57.44 -126.49 -86.37
C GLU A 40 57.88 -125.11 -85.90
N THR A 41 59.01 -124.60 -86.39
CA THR A 41 59.45 -123.22 -86.12
C THR A 41 58.42 -122.19 -86.58
N ASN A 42 57.77 -122.37 -87.74
CA ASN A 42 56.70 -121.48 -88.19
C ASN A 42 55.40 -121.58 -87.34
N LYS A 43 55.10 -122.76 -86.76
CA LYS A 43 54.05 -122.88 -85.74
C LYS A 43 54.44 -122.13 -84.46
N ASN A 44 55.70 -122.25 -84.05
CA ASN A 44 56.21 -121.64 -82.82
C ASN A 44 56.30 -120.11 -82.94
N THR A 45 56.71 -119.56 -84.10
CA THR A 45 56.65 -118.12 -84.37
C THR A 45 55.21 -117.62 -84.49
N HIS A 46 54.29 -118.37 -85.13
CA HIS A 46 52.87 -118.00 -85.16
C HIS A 46 52.23 -118.00 -83.77
N ALA A 47 52.59 -118.95 -82.90
CA ALA A 47 52.17 -118.97 -81.50
C ALA A 47 52.76 -117.79 -80.71
N PHE A 48 54.05 -117.48 -80.91
CA PHE A 48 54.71 -116.32 -80.28
C PHE A 48 54.10 -114.99 -80.74
N LEU A 49 53.78 -114.85 -82.03
CA LEU A 49 53.08 -113.68 -82.57
C LEU A 49 51.71 -113.51 -81.90
N LYS A 50 50.92 -114.58 -81.77
CA LYS A 50 49.64 -114.54 -81.04
C LYS A 50 49.77 -114.16 -79.57
N VAL A 51 50.83 -114.62 -78.89
CA VAL A 51 51.12 -114.17 -77.53
C VAL A 51 51.44 -112.67 -77.53
N LYS A 52 52.25 -112.16 -78.48
CA LYS A 52 52.55 -110.73 -78.59
C LYS A 52 51.35 -109.87 -79.00
N GLU A 53 50.46 -110.36 -79.86
CA GLU A 53 49.17 -109.73 -80.16
C GLU A 53 48.35 -109.59 -78.87
N SER A 54 48.22 -110.65 -78.07
CA SER A 54 47.50 -110.60 -76.78
C SER A 54 48.18 -109.73 -75.71
N GLU A 55 49.52 -109.66 -75.67
CA GLU A 55 50.25 -108.71 -74.82
C GLU A 55 49.95 -107.26 -75.20
N ILE A 56 49.90 -106.95 -76.50
CA ILE A 56 49.56 -105.62 -77.02
C ILE A 56 48.10 -105.26 -76.72
N GLU A 57 47.16 -106.20 -76.81
CA GLU A 57 45.76 -105.99 -76.40
C GLU A 57 45.66 -105.68 -74.88
N ILE A 58 46.41 -106.41 -74.05
CA ILE A 58 46.47 -106.20 -72.60
C ILE A 58 47.12 -104.84 -72.26
N GLU A 59 48.21 -104.45 -72.94
CA GLU A 59 48.85 -103.16 -72.73
C GLU A 59 47.94 -101.99 -73.18
N ASN A 60 47.26 -102.11 -74.32
CA ASN A 60 46.26 -101.14 -74.75
C ASN A 60 45.10 -101.01 -73.74
N HIS A 61 44.65 -102.11 -73.15
CA HIS A 61 43.65 -102.09 -72.08
C HIS A 61 44.18 -101.40 -70.80
N PHE A 62 45.43 -101.66 -70.40
CA PHE A 62 46.05 -100.93 -69.27
C PHE A 62 46.25 -99.44 -69.56
N LEU A 63 46.59 -99.06 -70.80
CA LEU A 63 46.67 -97.65 -71.21
C LEU A 63 45.28 -96.99 -71.20
N ALA A 64 44.23 -97.68 -71.64
CA ALA A 64 42.85 -97.21 -71.56
C ALA A 64 42.40 -97.00 -70.10
N LEU A 65 42.69 -97.95 -69.20
CA LEU A 65 42.44 -97.83 -67.76
C LEU A 65 43.23 -96.67 -67.13
N LYS A 66 44.51 -96.51 -67.49
CA LYS A 66 45.38 -95.42 -67.02
C LYS A 66 44.88 -94.05 -67.46
N ASN A 67 44.40 -93.92 -68.70
CA ASN A 67 43.81 -92.68 -69.20
C ASN A 67 42.44 -92.42 -68.54
N GLY A 68 41.56 -93.42 -68.47
CA GLY A 68 40.26 -93.27 -67.81
C GLY A 68 40.37 -92.91 -66.32
N THR A 69 41.33 -93.48 -65.59
CA THR A 69 41.60 -93.10 -64.19
C THR A 69 42.23 -91.72 -64.05
N LYS A 70 43.16 -91.34 -64.96
CA LYS A 70 43.69 -89.96 -65.04
C LYS A 70 42.58 -88.94 -65.30
N ASP A 71 41.64 -89.22 -66.20
CA ASP A 71 40.55 -88.31 -66.55
C ASP A 71 39.50 -88.23 -65.44
N GLN A 72 39.21 -89.34 -64.73
CA GLN A 72 38.42 -89.33 -63.51
C GLN A 72 39.08 -88.50 -62.39
N LEU A 73 40.41 -88.61 -62.22
CA LEU A 73 41.16 -87.80 -61.25
C LEU A 73 41.18 -86.32 -61.65
N ALA A 74 41.33 -86.00 -62.93
CA ALA A 74 41.23 -84.63 -63.45
C ALA A 74 39.82 -84.05 -63.21
N GLN A 75 38.75 -84.81 -63.48
CA GLN A 75 37.37 -84.38 -63.21
C GLN A 75 37.11 -84.17 -61.72
N LYS A 76 37.60 -85.06 -60.84
CA LYS A 76 37.53 -84.89 -59.38
C LYS A 76 38.28 -83.64 -58.93
N THR A 77 39.48 -83.41 -59.46
CA THR A 77 40.29 -82.22 -59.15
C THR A 77 39.61 -80.93 -59.60
N ALA A 78 39.00 -80.92 -60.79
CA ALA A 78 38.24 -79.78 -61.30
C ALA A 78 36.97 -79.49 -60.46
N LYS A 79 36.26 -80.54 -60.00
CA LYS A 79 35.13 -80.41 -59.06
C LYS A 79 35.59 -79.79 -57.74
N MET A 80 36.61 -80.36 -57.10
CA MET A 80 37.19 -79.82 -55.85
C MET A 80 37.70 -78.38 -56.01
N MET A 81 38.35 -78.02 -57.13
CA MET A 81 38.76 -76.64 -57.39
C MET A 81 37.58 -75.67 -57.51
N ASN A 82 36.47 -76.08 -58.13
CA ASN A 82 35.28 -75.23 -58.27
C ASN A 82 34.51 -75.13 -56.94
N GLU A 83 34.45 -76.20 -56.16
CA GLU A 83 33.94 -76.20 -54.78
C GLU A 83 34.76 -75.24 -53.91
N LEU A 84 36.09 -75.32 -53.94
CA LEU A 84 37.02 -74.46 -53.19
C LEU A 84 36.86 -72.98 -53.59
N LYS A 85 36.74 -72.66 -54.88
CA LYS A 85 36.38 -71.30 -55.35
C LYS A 85 35.01 -70.85 -54.79
N SER A 86 34.00 -71.72 -54.82
CA SER A 86 32.67 -71.38 -54.28
C SER A 86 32.71 -71.14 -52.75
N LEU A 87 33.65 -71.78 -52.05
CA LEU A 87 33.88 -71.59 -50.62
C LEU A 87 34.64 -70.29 -50.34
N THR A 88 35.69 -69.95 -51.08
CA THR A 88 36.38 -68.65 -50.92
C THR A 88 35.48 -67.47 -51.28
N GLU A 89 34.63 -67.61 -52.29
CA GLU A 89 33.58 -66.63 -52.60
C GLU A 89 32.53 -66.47 -51.49
N LYS A 90 32.18 -67.55 -50.77
CA LYS A 90 31.31 -67.45 -49.59
C LYS A 90 32.04 -66.83 -48.41
N GLU A 91 33.32 -67.15 -48.24
CA GLU A 91 34.19 -66.62 -47.18
C GLU A 91 34.39 -65.10 -47.33
N THR A 92 34.63 -64.58 -48.53
CA THR A 92 34.73 -63.12 -48.76
C THR A 92 33.40 -62.43 -48.47
N LYS A 93 32.29 -62.92 -49.04
CA LYS A 93 30.93 -62.38 -48.79
C LYS A 93 30.60 -62.38 -47.28
N LEU A 94 30.98 -63.43 -46.54
CA LEU A 94 30.81 -63.49 -45.09
C LEU A 94 31.72 -62.51 -44.33
N LYS A 95 32.99 -62.35 -44.73
CA LYS A 95 33.91 -61.34 -44.15
C LYS A 95 33.37 -59.92 -44.37
N ASP A 96 32.86 -59.61 -45.56
CA ASP A 96 32.26 -58.32 -45.88
C ASP A 96 30.99 -58.08 -45.06
N CYS A 97 30.12 -59.09 -44.91
CA CYS A 97 28.96 -59.02 -44.01
C CYS A 97 29.36 -58.79 -42.54
N ILE A 98 30.39 -59.47 -42.05
CA ILE A 98 30.91 -59.31 -40.68
C ILE A 98 31.53 -57.91 -40.48
N PHE A 99 32.27 -57.39 -41.46
CA PHE A 99 32.83 -56.04 -41.41
C PHE A 99 31.73 -54.97 -41.36
N ASN A 100 30.76 -55.06 -42.27
CA ASN A 100 29.59 -54.16 -42.31
C ASN A 100 28.72 -54.28 -41.04
N ALA A 101 28.67 -55.44 -40.39
CA ALA A 101 27.99 -55.62 -39.11
C ALA A 101 28.76 -54.97 -37.94
N LYS A 102 30.09 -55.07 -37.91
CA LYS A 102 30.95 -54.39 -36.92
C LYS A 102 30.87 -52.87 -37.03
N GLU A 103 30.97 -52.33 -38.25
CA GLU A 103 30.90 -50.88 -38.48
C GLU A 103 29.52 -50.31 -38.05
N LYS A 104 28.44 -51.07 -38.24
CA LYS A 104 27.11 -50.74 -37.69
C LYS A 104 27.07 -50.84 -36.16
N LEU A 105 27.68 -51.88 -35.56
CA LEU A 105 27.76 -52.04 -34.12
C LEU A 105 28.49 -50.86 -33.45
N GLU A 106 29.61 -50.42 -34.01
CA GLU A 106 30.39 -49.27 -33.54
C GLU A 106 29.58 -47.97 -33.63
N LYS A 107 28.87 -47.75 -34.76
CA LYS A 107 27.93 -46.61 -34.90
C LYS A 107 26.82 -46.64 -33.85
N TYR A 108 26.25 -47.82 -33.54
CA TYR A 108 25.26 -47.94 -32.47
C TYR A 108 25.83 -47.74 -31.06
N GLN A 109 27.06 -48.19 -30.78
CA GLN A 109 27.72 -47.93 -29.50
C GLN A 109 28.01 -46.43 -29.31
N LEU A 110 28.50 -45.76 -30.36
CA LEU A 110 28.73 -44.31 -30.35
C LEU A 110 27.42 -43.55 -30.13
N ASN A 111 26.35 -43.89 -30.84
CA ASN A 111 25.04 -43.26 -30.66
C ASN A 111 24.51 -43.48 -29.24
N LYS A 112 24.55 -44.72 -28.72
CA LYS A 112 24.15 -45.04 -27.33
C LYS A 112 24.92 -44.20 -26.30
N ASN A 113 26.22 -43.98 -26.50
CA ASN A 113 27.02 -43.16 -25.59
C ASN A 113 26.61 -41.67 -25.65
N TRP A 114 26.33 -41.14 -26.84
CA TRP A 114 25.78 -39.79 -27.00
C TRP A 114 24.38 -39.66 -26.38
N ASP A 115 23.49 -40.63 -26.60
CA ASP A 115 22.15 -40.66 -26.00
C ASP A 115 22.23 -40.67 -24.46
N GLN A 116 23.16 -41.46 -23.90
CA GLN A 116 23.39 -41.53 -22.46
C GLN A 116 23.92 -40.20 -21.89
N GLN A 117 24.99 -39.64 -22.46
CA GLN A 117 25.55 -38.35 -22.01
C GLN A 117 24.51 -37.22 -22.12
N THR A 118 23.70 -37.22 -23.18
CA THR A 118 22.59 -36.27 -23.37
C THR A 118 21.51 -36.44 -22.30
N MET A 119 21.16 -37.67 -21.95
CA MET A 119 20.20 -37.97 -20.88
C MET A 119 20.72 -37.52 -19.51
N GLU A 120 21.99 -37.82 -19.19
CA GLU A 120 22.63 -37.43 -17.94
C GLU A 120 22.70 -35.90 -17.78
N ALA A 121 23.00 -35.18 -18.86
CA ALA A 121 22.97 -33.71 -18.89
C ALA A 121 21.55 -33.16 -18.63
N PHE A 122 20.52 -33.68 -19.31
CA PHE A 122 19.13 -33.27 -19.09
C PHE A 122 18.63 -33.58 -17.67
N LEU A 123 19.03 -34.71 -17.08
CA LEU A 123 18.69 -35.06 -15.71
C LEU A 123 19.33 -34.08 -14.71
N LYS A 124 20.61 -33.74 -14.89
CA LYS A 124 21.31 -32.75 -14.05
C LYS A 124 20.71 -31.36 -14.16
N GLU A 125 20.39 -30.90 -15.38
CA GLU A 125 19.72 -29.62 -15.60
C GLU A 125 18.31 -29.58 -14.97
N SER A 126 17.57 -30.70 -15.03
CA SER A 126 16.25 -30.83 -14.41
C SER A 126 16.31 -30.85 -12.89
N ALA A 127 17.38 -31.39 -12.29
CA ALA A 127 17.60 -31.34 -10.84
C ALA A 127 17.90 -29.92 -10.36
N GLN A 128 18.85 -29.23 -11.01
CA GLN A 128 19.19 -27.83 -10.70
C GLN A 128 17.97 -26.92 -10.77
N LYS A 129 17.18 -27.01 -11.85
CA LYS A 129 15.94 -26.22 -12.00
C LYS A 129 14.88 -26.49 -10.94
N HIS A 130 14.89 -27.68 -10.32
CA HIS A 130 14.02 -27.97 -9.19
C HIS A 130 14.53 -27.33 -7.90
N GLU A 131 15.84 -27.42 -7.62
CA GLU A 131 16.47 -26.77 -6.46
C GLU A 131 16.31 -25.24 -6.51
N ASP A 132 16.54 -24.63 -7.68
CA ASP A 132 16.36 -23.19 -7.94
C ASP A 132 14.90 -22.78 -7.69
N MET A 133 13.93 -23.55 -8.21
CA MET A 133 12.49 -23.31 -7.99
C MET A 133 12.12 -23.41 -6.51
N MET A 134 12.66 -24.39 -5.79
CA MET A 134 12.43 -24.56 -4.35
C MET A 134 13.10 -23.45 -3.53
N ALA A 135 14.19 -22.84 -4.01
CA ALA A 135 14.78 -21.64 -3.41
C ALA A 135 13.90 -20.40 -3.63
N LEU A 136 13.42 -20.17 -4.87
CA LEU A 136 12.51 -19.07 -5.19
C LEU A 136 11.20 -19.14 -4.38
N LEU A 137 10.64 -20.34 -4.18
CA LEU A 137 9.46 -20.54 -3.33
C LEU A 137 9.70 -20.21 -1.86
N ARG A 138 10.91 -20.46 -1.33
CA ARG A 138 11.27 -20.06 0.04
C ARG A 138 11.38 -18.54 0.19
N TYR A 139 12.01 -17.86 -0.78
CA TYR A 139 12.08 -16.40 -0.76
C TYR A 139 10.71 -15.75 -0.92
N ALA A 140 9.88 -16.20 -1.87
CA ALA A 140 8.52 -15.68 -2.05
C ALA A 140 7.65 -15.83 -0.79
N HIS A 141 7.82 -16.90 -0.01
CA HIS A 141 7.15 -17.05 1.29
C HIS A 141 7.73 -16.10 2.35
N GLN A 142 9.04 -15.86 2.38
CA GLN A 142 9.65 -14.88 3.30
C GLN A 142 9.18 -13.45 2.97
N ASP A 143 9.11 -13.09 1.70
CA ASP A 143 8.64 -11.80 1.22
C ASP A 143 7.15 -11.59 1.57
N ASP A 144 6.30 -12.60 1.36
CA ASP A 144 4.88 -12.57 1.77
C ASP A 144 4.70 -12.38 3.29
N MET A 145 5.55 -13.00 4.12
CA MET A 145 5.56 -12.75 5.57
C MET A 145 6.02 -11.33 5.91
N GLN A 146 7.04 -10.79 5.23
CA GLN A 146 7.50 -9.42 5.43
C GLN A 146 6.44 -8.40 5.03
N ILE A 147 5.83 -8.56 3.85
CA ILE A 147 4.70 -7.74 3.36
C ILE A 147 3.58 -7.73 4.41
N LYS A 148 3.14 -8.91 4.89
CA LYS A 148 2.11 -9.02 5.93
C LYS A 148 2.49 -8.40 7.27
N SER A 149 3.78 -8.29 7.60
CA SER A 149 4.24 -7.56 8.79
C SER A 149 4.23 -6.03 8.59
N LEU A 150 4.65 -5.57 7.40
CA LEU A 150 4.69 -4.15 7.05
C LEU A 150 3.29 -3.57 6.85
N THR A 151 2.36 -4.32 6.24
CA THR A 151 0.96 -3.92 6.12
C THR A 151 0.33 -3.67 7.49
N ARG A 152 0.54 -4.57 8.47
CA ARG A 152 0.04 -4.38 9.85
C ARG A 152 0.67 -3.19 10.56
N ALA A 153 1.95 -2.91 10.31
CA ALA A 153 2.60 -1.71 10.83
C ALA A 153 1.98 -0.44 10.24
N ILE A 154 1.74 -0.40 8.92
CA ILE A 154 1.08 0.71 8.23
C ILE A 154 -0.36 0.89 8.74
N GLU A 155 -1.13 -0.20 8.91
CA GLU A 155 -2.48 -0.18 9.48
C GLU A 155 -2.50 0.44 10.88
N LYS A 156 -1.53 0.08 11.75
CA LYS A 156 -1.37 0.67 13.09
C LYS A 156 -1.04 2.16 13.01
N GLU A 157 -0.03 2.57 12.23
CA GLU A 157 0.34 3.98 12.14
C GLU A 157 -0.80 4.85 11.55
N ILE A 158 -1.62 4.29 10.66
CA ILE A 158 -2.85 4.95 10.17
C ILE A 158 -3.89 5.12 11.30
N MET A 159 -4.05 4.13 12.19
CA MET A 159 -4.91 4.26 13.37
C MET A 159 -4.38 5.33 14.33
N ASP A 160 -3.10 5.29 14.69
CA ASP A 160 -2.48 6.24 15.62
C ASP A 160 -2.56 7.69 15.08
N VAL A 161 -2.33 7.90 13.78
CA VAL A 161 -2.51 9.21 13.11
C VAL A 161 -3.97 9.67 13.14
N ASN A 162 -4.93 8.77 12.96
CA ASN A 162 -6.37 9.10 13.02
C ASN A 162 -6.80 9.46 14.45
N GLU A 163 -6.32 8.76 15.48
CA GLU A 163 -6.55 9.12 16.88
C GLU A 163 -5.95 10.50 17.22
N HIS A 164 -4.73 10.77 16.77
CA HIS A 164 -4.11 12.09 16.92
C HIS A 164 -4.89 13.21 16.18
N HIS A 165 -5.41 12.95 14.98
CA HIS A 165 -6.22 13.92 14.25
C HIS A 165 -7.55 14.22 14.96
N GLN A 166 -8.25 13.20 15.48
CA GLN A 166 -9.48 13.38 16.26
C GLN A 166 -9.22 14.13 17.57
N ALA A 167 -8.10 13.86 18.24
CA ALA A 167 -7.68 14.60 19.44
C ALA A 167 -7.37 16.08 19.12
N PHE A 168 -6.72 16.36 17.99
CA PHE A 168 -6.43 17.73 17.52
C PHE A 168 -7.71 18.48 17.14
N ASP A 169 -8.65 17.85 16.44
CA ASP A 169 -9.93 18.46 16.06
C ASP A 169 -10.75 18.78 17.31
N LYS A 170 -10.81 17.84 18.27
CA LYS A 170 -11.45 18.07 19.58
C LYS A 170 -10.84 19.28 20.29
N ALA A 171 -9.51 19.33 20.45
CA ALA A 171 -8.83 20.46 21.07
C ALA A 171 -9.06 21.79 20.31
N THR A 172 -9.17 21.74 18.98
CA THR A 172 -9.47 22.89 18.13
C THR A 172 -10.91 23.40 18.34
N THR A 173 -11.89 22.49 18.45
CA THR A 173 -13.28 22.87 18.78
C THR A 173 -13.42 23.43 20.20
N GLU A 174 -12.71 22.85 21.18
CA GLU A 174 -12.66 23.32 22.56
C GLU A 174 -12.06 24.74 22.63
N ASN A 175 -10.90 24.96 22.01
CA ASN A 175 -10.25 26.27 21.94
C ASN A 175 -11.15 27.31 21.22
N ARG A 176 -11.80 26.93 20.11
CA ARG A 176 -12.77 27.81 19.43
C ARG A 176 -13.95 28.17 20.32
N SER A 177 -14.45 27.24 21.14
CA SER A 177 -15.52 27.51 22.11
C SER A 177 -15.08 28.46 23.22
N ALA A 178 -13.83 28.33 23.70
CA ALA A 178 -13.24 29.22 24.69
C ALA A 178 -13.04 30.64 24.15
N LEU A 179 -12.61 30.80 22.89
CA LEU A 179 -12.53 32.10 22.23
C LEU A 179 -13.91 32.79 22.12
N ILE A 180 -14.95 32.06 21.69
CA ILE A 180 -16.32 32.59 21.63
C ILE A 180 -16.83 33.01 23.02
N ALA A 181 -16.49 32.25 24.07
CA ALA A 181 -16.82 32.61 25.44
C ALA A 181 -16.06 33.85 25.93
N LEU A 182 -14.80 34.02 25.52
CA LEU A 182 -13.97 35.19 25.85
C LEU A 182 -14.46 36.45 25.14
N ASP A 183 -14.78 36.38 23.85
CA ASP A 183 -15.36 37.51 23.09
C ASP A 183 -16.71 37.93 23.72
N LYS A 184 -17.58 36.96 24.06
CA LYS A 184 -18.83 37.27 24.77
C LYS A 184 -18.61 37.88 26.16
N ALA A 185 -17.58 37.45 26.88
CA ALA A 185 -17.22 38.06 28.16
C ALA A 185 -16.70 39.49 28.00
N LYS A 186 -15.92 39.76 26.95
CA LYS A 186 -15.45 41.10 26.57
C LYS A 186 -16.61 42.01 26.16
N ASP A 187 -17.58 41.52 25.38
CA ASP A 187 -18.77 42.29 25.01
C ASP A 187 -19.63 42.63 26.24
N ASN A 188 -19.81 41.68 27.16
CA ASN A 188 -20.48 41.93 28.45
C ASN A 188 -19.73 42.99 29.29
N LEU A 189 -18.39 42.98 29.28
CA LEU A 189 -17.57 44.01 29.96
C LEU A 189 -17.70 45.38 29.29
N HIS A 190 -17.74 45.45 27.96
CA HIS A 190 -18.01 46.71 27.24
C HIS A 190 -19.42 47.25 27.56
N GLN A 191 -20.44 46.39 27.62
CA GLN A 191 -21.78 46.80 28.04
C GLN A 191 -21.78 47.33 29.49
N ALA A 192 -21.17 46.61 30.43
CA ALA A 192 -21.07 47.06 31.83
C ALA A 192 -20.30 48.39 31.99
N LEU A 193 -19.30 48.65 31.14
CA LEU A 193 -18.59 49.94 31.09
C LEU A 193 -19.48 51.06 30.52
N MET A 194 -20.32 50.78 29.53
CA MET A 194 -21.32 51.74 29.04
C MET A 194 -22.40 52.02 30.09
N ASP A 195 -22.90 50.97 30.76
CA ASP A 195 -23.92 51.10 31.81
C ASP A 195 -23.40 51.89 33.01
N THR A 196 -22.17 51.63 33.45
CA THR A 196 -21.52 52.39 34.53
C THR A 196 -21.20 53.83 34.13
N GLN A 197 -20.84 54.11 32.88
CA GLN A 197 -20.70 55.49 32.39
C GLN A 197 -22.05 56.22 32.33
N GLN A 198 -23.12 55.56 31.87
CA GLN A 198 -24.48 56.13 31.88
C GLN A 198 -24.93 56.42 33.32
N PHE A 199 -24.76 55.46 34.24
CA PHE A 199 -25.03 55.62 35.66
C PHE A 199 -24.23 56.79 36.26
N SER A 200 -22.93 56.89 35.96
CA SER A 200 -22.08 58.01 36.38
C SER A 200 -22.62 59.35 35.87
N ASN A 201 -23.00 59.45 34.59
CA ASN A 201 -23.59 60.66 34.01
C ASN A 201 -24.93 61.01 34.68
N HIS A 202 -25.77 60.02 35.00
CA HIS A 202 -27.03 60.22 35.73
C HIS A 202 -26.78 60.73 37.16
N TRP A 203 -25.80 60.17 37.88
CA TRP A 203 -25.41 60.66 39.21
C TRP A 203 -24.79 62.06 39.16
N GLU A 204 -23.95 62.37 38.18
CA GLU A 204 -23.38 63.71 38.02
C GLU A 204 -24.48 64.74 37.75
N ASN A 205 -25.47 64.40 36.91
CA ASN A 205 -26.62 65.26 36.64
C ASN A 205 -27.56 65.40 37.85
N SER A 206 -27.81 64.32 38.60
CA SER A 206 -28.61 64.37 39.84
C SER A 206 -27.89 65.19 40.94
N SER A 207 -26.57 65.06 41.06
CA SER A 207 -25.73 65.86 41.95
C SER A 207 -25.76 67.35 41.58
N LYS A 208 -25.60 67.68 40.29
CA LYS A 208 -25.78 69.06 39.77
C LYS A 208 -27.19 69.60 40.08
N GLN A 209 -28.23 68.78 39.94
CA GLN A 209 -29.60 69.17 40.30
C GLN A 209 -29.79 69.36 41.81
N MET A 210 -29.05 68.65 42.67
CA MET A 210 -29.09 68.82 44.13
C MET A 210 -28.40 70.12 44.57
N PHE A 211 -27.31 70.52 43.92
CA PHE A 211 -26.60 71.77 44.22
C PHE A 211 -27.33 73.05 43.73
N LEU A 212 -28.30 72.95 42.83
CA LEU A 212 -29.10 74.10 42.39
C LEU A 212 -29.98 74.67 43.53
N PRO A 213 -30.79 73.85 44.25
CA PRO A 213 -31.44 74.25 45.49
C PRO A 213 -30.47 74.80 46.54
N ASP A 214 -29.28 74.23 46.74
CA ASP A 214 -28.31 74.77 47.71
C ASP A 214 -27.87 76.20 47.36
N ALA A 215 -27.63 76.49 46.07
CA ALA A 215 -27.31 77.84 45.60
C ALA A 215 -28.50 78.81 45.74
N GLU A 216 -29.74 78.33 45.64
CA GLU A 216 -30.95 79.12 45.88
C GLU A 216 -31.23 79.33 47.38
N ILE A 217 -30.98 78.31 48.21
CA ILE A 217 -31.02 78.39 49.68
C ILE A 217 -29.98 79.37 50.20
N GLN A 218 -28.76 79.39 49.63
CA GLN A 218 -27.76 80.41 49.97
C GLN A 218 -28.21 81.84 49.60
N LYS A 219 -28.84 82.04 48.44
CA LYS A 219 -29.44 83.34 48.07
C LYS A 219 -30.58 83.72 49.03
N CYS A 220 -31.48 82.80 49.35
CA CYS A 220 -32.56 83.01 50.32
C CYS A 220 -32.02 83.33 51.73
N ALA A 221 -30.93 82.68 52.15
CA ALA A 221 -30.26 82.96 53.41
C ALA A 221 -29.59 84.35 53.42
N GLN A 222 -29.00 84.80 52.31
CA GLN A 222 -28.49 86.17 52.15
C GLN A 222 -29.63 87.21 52.24
N VAL A 223 -30.74 86.99 51.54
CA VAL A 223 -31.93 87.87 51.60
C VAL A 223 -32.55 87.88 53.00
N LEU A 224 -32.60 86.75 53.69
CA LEU A 224 -33.03 86.66 55.10
C LEU A 224 -32.07 87.41 56.03
N ALA A 225 -30.75 87.28 55.85
CA ALA A 225 -29.77 88.00 56.66
C ALA A 225 -29.88 89.52 56.47
N GLN A 226 -30.05 89.98 55.22
CA GLN A 226 -30.22 91.38 54.86
C GLN A 226 -31.53 91.96 55.40
N THR A 227 -32.67 91.29 55.18
CA THR A 227 -33.95 91.73 55.78
C THR A 227 -33.95 91.67 57.32
N CYS A 228 -33.22 90.74 57.93
CA CYS A 228 -32.98 90.74 59.39
C CYS A 228 -32.06 91.88 59.86
N GLN A 229 -31.24 92.46 58.98
CA GLN A 229 -30.51 93.70 59.24
C GLN A 229 -31.41 94.92 59.06
N ASP A 230 -32.18 95.03 57.98
CA ASP A 230 -33.19 96.08 57.78
C ASP A 230 -34.16 96.17 58.97
N VAL A 231 -34.59 95.03 59.51
CA VAL A 231 -35.47 94.96 60.69
C VAL A 231 -34.76 95.39 61.98
N ARG A 232 -33.44 95.20 62.09
CA ARG A 232 -32.65 95.73 63.23
C ARG A 232 -32.47 97.24 63.11
N GLU A 233 -32.15 97.75 61.93
CA GLU A 233 -32.01 99.18 61.66
C GLU A 233 -33.35 99.92 61.84
N ARG A 234 -34.46 99.37 61.33
CA ARG A 234 -35.82 99.89 61.61
C ARG A 234 -36.22 99.81 63.07
N LYS A 235 -35.76 98.80 63.83
CA LYS A 235 -35.97 98.74 65.30
C LYS A 235 -35.17 99.80 66.05
N LEU A 236 -33.94 100.10 65.61
CA LEU A 236 -33.13 101.19 66.15
C LEU A 236 -33.81 102.54 65.88
N ALA A 237 -34.16 102.84 64.62
CA ALA A 237 -34.89 104.07 64.25
C ALA A 237 -36.24 104.20 64.98
N LEU A 238 -36.96 103.10 65.21
CA LEU A 238 -38.18 103.10 66.03
C LEU A 238 -37.90 103.37 67.51
N SER A 239 -36.75 102.91 68.04
CA SER A 239 -36.33 103.20 69.42
C SER A 239 -35.89 104.66 69.59
N GLU A 240 -35.20 105.22 68.60
CA GLU A 240 -34.83 106.64 68.51
C GLU A 240 -36.06 107.53 68.39
N SER A 241 -37.03 107.16 67.54
CA SER A 241 -38.33 107.83 67.42
C SER A 241 -39.13 107.78 68.74
N LYS A 242 -39.13 106.63 69.43
CA LYS A 242 -39.72 106.52 70.78
C LYS A 242 -38.98 107.36 71.83
N HIS A 243 -37.65 107.47 71.74
CA HIS A 243 -36.84 108.31 72.62
C HIS A 243 -37.14 109.80 72.37
N LEU A 244 -37.23 110.24 71.10
CA LEU A 244 -37.66 111.59 70.72
C LEU A 244 -39.09 111.90 71.18
N LEU A 245 -40.01 110.94 71.10
CA LEU A 245 -41.37 111.10 71.64
C LEU A 245 -41.34 111.18 73.19
N ALA A 246 -40.45 110.47 73.85
CA ALA A 246 -40.28 110.53 75.30
C ALA A 246 -39.65 111.86 75.76
N THR A 247 -38.64 112.39 75.05
CA THR A 247 -38.07 113.70 75.37
C THR A 247 -39.06 114.83 75.07
N GLN A 248 -39.81 114.77 73.96
CA GLN A 248 -40.89 115.74 73.70
C GLN A 248 -42.04 115.65 74.73
N LYS A 249 -42.39 114.46 75.21
CA LYS A 249 -43.32 114.32 76.33
C LYS A 249 -42.75 114.90 77.63
N ASN A 250 -41.46 114.75 77.89
CA ASN A 250 -40.84 115.33 79.08
C ASN A 250 -40.79 116.86 79.01
N THR A 251 -40.44 117.47 77.87
CA THR A 251 -40.50 118.95 77.73
C THR A 251 -41.94 119.48 77.76
N THR A 252 -42.92 118.70 77.29
CA THR A 252 -44.35 119.01 77.47
C THR A 252 -44.75 118.94 78.96
N ASN A 253 -44.34 117.89 79.68
CA ASN A 253 -44.56 117.77 81.13
C ASN A 253 -43.85 118.88 81.94
N GLU A 254 -42.70 119.37 81.47
CA GLU A 254 -41.95 120.47 82.11
C GLU A 254 -42.59 121.83 81.87
N THR A 255 -43.13 122.07 80.67
CA THR A 255 -43.95 123.26 80.39
C THR A 255 -45.30 123.21 81.09
N GLU A 256 -45.95 122.04 81.22
CA GLU A 256 -47.13 121.87 82.09
C GLU A 256 -46.81 122.04 83.57
N ARG A 257 -45.63 121.62 84.06
CA ARG A 257 -45.20 121.90 85.44
C ARG A 257 -44.93 123.38 85.69
N SER A 258 -44.35 124.09 84.72
CA SER A 258 -44.21 125.55 84.77
C SER A 258 -45.58 126.24 84.80
N LEU A 259 -46.54 125.78 83.97
CA LEU A 259 -47.91 126.26 83.96
C LEU A 259 -48.67 125.94 85.27
N MET A 260 -48.42 124.77 85.87
CA MET A 260 -48.95 124.37 87.17
C MET A 260 -48.39 125.25 88.29
N LEU A 261 -47.09 125.52 88.32
CA LEU A 261 -46.48 126.41 89.31
C LEU A 261 -47.00 127.86 89.20
N ALA A 262 -47.15 128.38 87.97
CA ALA A 262 -47.77 129.69 87.75
C ALA A 262 -49.24 129.74 88.20
N LYS A 263 -50.01 128.68 87.97
CA LYS A 263 -51.39 128.55 88.49
C LYS A 263 -51.44 128.34 90.01
N GLN A 264 -50.44 127.68 90.58
CA GLN A 264 -50.33 127.42 92.01
C GLN A 264 -50.00 128.72 92.76
N GLN A 265 -49.08 129.55 92.28
CA GLN A 265 -48.82 130.88 92.85
C GLN A 265 -50.07 131.78 92.81
N ALA A 266 -50.86 131.72 91.73
CA ALA A 266 -52.14 132.44 91.64
C ALA A 266 -53.20 131.91 92.64
N LYS A 267 -53.11 130.64 93.05
CA LYS A 267 -54.01 130.01 94.02
C LYS A 267 -53.52 130.16 95.47
N GLU A 268 -52.21 130.14 95.71
CA GLU A 268 -51.57 130.40 97.00
C GLU A 268 -51.86 131.83 97.48
N LEU A 269 -51.86 132.83 96.58
CA LEU A 269 -52.30 134.20 96.90
C LEU A 269 -53.80 134.33 97.24
N GLN A 270 -54.60 133.28 97.03
CA GLN A 270 -56.03 133.27 97.34
C GLN A 270 -56.34 132.35 98.55
N GLU A 271 -55.62 131.24 98.70
CA GLU A 271 -55.75 130.34 99.87
C GLU A 271 -55.00 130.86 101.11
N HIS A 272 -54.01 131.75 100.97
CA HIS A 272 -53.40 132.44 102.13
C HIS A 272 -54.39 133.32 102.92
N LEU A 273 -55.56 133.65 102.34
CA LEU A 273 -56.64 134.35 103.03
C LEU A 273 -57.50 133.39 103.89
N ASP A 274 -57.64 132.13 103.45
CA ASP A 274 -58.53 131.11 104.05
C ASP A 274 -57.79 130.18 105.03
N THR A 275 -56.47 129.95 104.87
CA THR A 275 -55.75 128.94 105.66
C THR A 275 -55.32 129.39 107.06
N GLU A 276 -55.43 130.67 107.40
CA GLU A 276 -55.38 131.14 108.80
C GLU A 276 -56.53 130.54 109.65
N GLU A 277 -57.55 129.92 109.03
CA GLU A 277 -58.71 129.37 109.76
C GLU A 277 -58.65 127.87 110.22
N LYS A 278 -57.67 126.96 109.87
CA LYS A 278 -57.97 125.45 109.86
C LYS A 278 -57.06 124.20 110.32
N ASN A 279 -55.72 123.98 110.15
CA ASN A 279 -54.76 122.84 110.64
C ASN A 279 -55.06 121.18 110.82
N SER A 280 -54.50 120.05 110.09
CA SER A 280 -54.69 118.42 110.17
C SER A 280 -53.83 117.10 109.44
N SER A 281 -54.10 115.67 109.48
CA SER A 281 -53.25 114.28 109.34
C SER A 281 -53.49 112.87 108.37
N ARG A 282 -52.81 111.56 108.43
CA ARG A 282 -52.59 110.27 107.42
C ARG A 282 -52.22 108.63 107.80
N LEU A 283 -52.22 107.43 106.98
CA LEU A 283 -51.75 105.85 107.23
C LEU A 283 -51.76 104.47 106.18
N GLN A 284 -51.13 103.17 106.39
CA GLN A 284 -51.34 101.57 105.99
C GLN A 284 -50.53 100.40 105.01
N ASN A 285 -50.54 98.94 105.12
CA ASN A 285 -49.87 97.66 104.31
C ASN A 285 -50.31 96.01 104.53
N GLU A 286 -49.91 94.64 104.13
CA GLU A 286 -49.10 93.56 103.20
C GLU A 286 -49.22 91.84 103.30
N LEU A 287 -48.75 90.77 102.42
CA LEU A 287 -48.66 89.12 102.56
C LEU A 287 -48.00 87.92 101.50
N GLN A 288 -48.07 86.46 101.57
CA GLN A 288 -47.24 85.24 100.84
C GLN A 288 -47.62 83.55 100.70
N SER A 289 -47.04 82.51 99.86
CA SER A 289 -47.23 80.86 99.76
C SER A 289 -46.42 79.69 98.77
N CYS A 290 -46.45 78.24 98.80
CA CYS A 290 -45.80 77.05 97.86
C CYS A 290 -45.92 75.33 97.99
N ARG A 291 -45.55 74.27 97.03
CA ARG A 291 -45.34 72.62 97.05
C ARG A 291 -45.13 71.64 95.67
N ASN A 292 -44.92 70.24 95.28
CA ASN A 292 -44.54 68.68 95.59
C ASN A 292 -44.36 67.45 94.37
N LYS A 293 -43.88 66.07 94.42
CA LYS A 293 -43.65 64.89 93.28
C LYS A 293 -43.10 63.26 93.43
N ILE A 294 -43.31 62.10 92.56
CA ILE A 294 -42.46 60.78 92.04
C ILE A 294 -42.83 59.09 91.97
N ASN A 295 -42.30 58.05 91.09
CA ASN A 295 -41.98 56.42 91.19
C ASN A 295 -42.05 55.14 90.02
N LYS A 296 -41.31 53.88 90.07
CA LYS A 296 -41.30 52.28 89.63
C LYS A 296 -41.03 51.32 88.25
N ALA A 297 -40.57 49.94 88.22
CA ALA A 297 -40.38 48.81 87.06
C ALA A 297 -40.11 47.13 87.28
N THR A 298 -40.00 46.03 86.32
CA THR A 298 -39.69 44.41 86.40
C THR A 298 -39.58 43.29 85.11
N SER A 299 -38.95 41.97 85.01
CA SER A 299 -39.07 40.68 83.97
C SER A 299 -38.15 39.25 83.92
N GLU A 300 -38.40 37.99 83.23
CA GLU A 300 -37.52 36.62 82.96
C GLU A 300 -37.98 35.19 82.12
N VAL A 301 -37.17 34.11 81.58
CA VAL A 301 -37.48 32.59 81.00
C VAL A 301 -36.37 31.44 80.39
N LYS A 302 -36.51 30.00 80.19
CA LYS A 302 -35.54 28.80 79.59
C LYS A 302 -35.99 27.22 79.12
N SER A 303 -35.22 26.21 78.39
CA SER A 303 -35.43 24.61 78.08
C SER A 303 -34.42 23.56 77.20
N LEU A 304 -34.44 22.10 77.08
CA LEU A 304 -33.49 20.99 76.33
C LEU A 304 -33.66 19.28 76.09
N ARG A 305 -33.13 18.50 74.99
CA ARG A 305 -32.38 17.06 74.65
C ARG A 305 -32.83 15.43 74.30
N PRO A 306 -32.01 14.39 73.66
CA PRO A 306 -32.30 12.94 72.99
C PRO A 306 -31.38 11.48 73.01
N ARG A 307 -31.46 10.32 72.14
CA ARG A 307 -30.90 8.78 72.21
C ARG A 307 -30.19 7.92 71.00
N MET A 308 -29.28 6.88 71.22
CA MET A 308 -28.70 5.79 70.27
C MET A 308 -28.20 4.42 70.95
N PHE A 309 -27.70 3.38 70.21
CA PHE A 309 -26.91 2.12 70.58
C PHE A 309 -27.61 0.74 70.84
N GLN A 310 -27.56 -0.23 69.86
CA GLN A 310 -27.69 -1.72 70.02
C GLN A 310 -27.50 -2.46 68.65
N MET A 311 -26.30 -2.65 68.10
CA MET A 311 -25.26 -3.66 68.43
C MET A 311 -25.68 -5.13 68.13
N LYS A 312 -25.32 -5.69 66.96
CA LYS A 312 -24.05 -6.42 66.63
C LYS A 312 -23.97 -7.90 67.11
N LYS A 313 -24.96 -8.70 66.69
CA LYS A 313 -25.05 -10.18 66.67
C LYS A 313 -25.85 -10.53 65.39
N GLU A 314 -25.65 -11.61 64.65
CA GLU A 314 -24.67 -12.72 64.69
C GLU A 314 -24.19 -13.02 63.26
N MET A 315 -22.96 -13.50 63.11
CA MET A 315 -22.45 -13.99 61.82
C MET A 315 -21.49 -15.17 62.03
N ARG A 316 -22.02 -16.40 62.17
CA ARG A 316 -21.28 -17.63 61.91
C ARG A 316 -22.11 -18.93 61.94
N VAL A 317 -21.60 -19.90 61.18
CA VAL A 317 -21.65 -21.37 61.37
C VAL A 317 -22.88 -22.14 60.89
N ASN A 318 -22.57 -23.04 59.95
CA ASN A 318 -23.17 -24.31 59.54
C ASN A 318 -24.60 -24.32 58.97
N ASP A 319 -24.82 -24.87 57.75
CA ASP A 319 -24.46 -26.21 57.24
C ASP A 319 -25.39 -27.30 57.78
N ASP A 320 -26.48 -27.53 57.04
CA ASP A 320 -27.15 -28.82 57.00
C ASP A 320 -27.86 -29.03 55.65
N ARG A 321 -27.41 -30.02 54.87
CA ARG A 321 -28.00 -30.56 53.61
C ARG A 321 -27.95 -29.64 52.38
N PHE A 322 -27.43 -30.06 51.21
CA PHE A 322 -27.03 -31.40 50.74
C PHE A 322 -28.08 -32.50 50.92
N LYS A 323 -29.23 -32.41 50.23
CA LYS A 323 -30.14 -33.55 50.03
C LYS A 323 -31.11 -33.43 48.83
N LYS A 324 -30.56 -33.42 47.61
CA LYS A 324 -31.08 -34.16 46.42
C LYS A 324 -30.26 -33.84 45.16
N ALA A 325 -29.21 -34.63 44.93
CA ALA A 325 -28.56 -34.80 43.63
C ALA A 325 -28.44 -36.31 43.37
N SER A 326 -29.34 -36.85 42.55
CA SER A 326 -29.57 -38.30 42.35
C SER A 326 -30.56 -38.48 41.19
N SER A 327 -30.41 -39.42 40.25
CA SER A 327 -29.36 -40.43 40.02
C SER A 327 -29.71 -41.27 38.77
N SER A 328 -28.74 -41.67 37.92
CA SER A 328 -28.68 -43.01 37.29
C SER A 328 -27.42 -43.23 36.45
N ASN A 329 -26.93 -44.48 36.41
CA ASN A 329 -25.98 -45.04 35.45
C ASN A 329 -26.77 -45.56 34.18
N VAL A 330 -26.24 -45.94 33.01
CA VAL A 330 -24.99 -46.64 32.59
C VAL A 330 -24.97 -48.11 33.09
N PRO A 331 -24.49 -49.16 32.36
CA PRO A 331 -24.01 -49.30 30.95
C PRO A 331 -24.75 -50.41 30.14
N LEU A 332 -24.26 -50.79 28.92
CA LEU A 332 -23.76 -52.17 28.60
C LEU A 332 -23.30 -52.37 27.13
N LYS A 333 -22.22 -53.16 26.90
CA LYS A 333 -21.63 -53.50 25.56
C LYS A 333 -20.62 -54.71 25.59
N THR A 334 -20.99 -56.02 25.34
CA THR A 334 -20.17 -57.23 24.81
C THR A 334 -20.76 -58.73 24.93
N MET A 335 -20.38 -59.80 24.07
CA MET A 335 -20.15 -61.38 24.21
C MET A 335 -20.81 -62.64 23.27
N LEU A 336 -20.22 -63.94 22.86
CA LEU A 336 -20.71 -65.29 22.01
C LEU A 336 -19.84 -66.75 21.60
N GLN A 337 -20.31 -68.09 21.17
CA GLN A 337 -19.59 -69.52 20.70
C GLN A 337 -20.24 -70.90 19.87
N VAL A 338 -19.60 -72.15 19.40
CA VAL A 338 -20.08 -73.57 18.64
C VAL A 338 -19.14 -75.00 18.43
N ALA A 339 -19.09 -76.36 17.82
CA ALA A 339 -19.57 -77.54 16.76
C ALA A 339 -19.22 -79.25 16.79
N THR A 340 -19.39 -80.31 15.78
CA THR A 340 -19.31 -81.98 15.76
C THR A 340 -19.00 -83.12 14.49
N GLN A 341 -19.00 -84.60 14.48
CA GLN A 341 -18.58 -85.80 13.39
C GLN A 341 -18.82 -87.52 13.41
N LYS A 342 -18.75 -88.53 12.33
CA LYS A 342 -18.31 -90.15 12.17
C LYS A 342 -18.76 -91.40 11.05
N ASN A 343 -18.34 -92.80 10.97
CA ASN A 343 -18.32 -93.96 9.78
C ASN A 343 -18.35 -95.70 9.87
N LEU A 344 -18.27 -96.73 8.82
CA LEU A 344 -18.40 -98.39 8.77
C LEU A 344 -17.90 -99.54 7.56
N SER A 345 -18.10 -100.99 7.47
CA SER A 345 -17.62 -102.19 6.42
C SER A 345 -18.10 -103.85 6.28
N MET A 346 -17.67 -104.91 5.35
CA MET A 346 -18.11 -106.48 4.99
C MET A 346 -17.13 -107.68 4.24
N THR A 347 -17.16 -109.02 3.64
CA THR A 347 -17.86 -110.44 3.11
C THR A 347 -16.94 -111.83 2.68
N GLU A 348 -17.06 -113.17 2.09
CA GLU A 348 -17.87 -114.50 1.60
C GLU A 348 -17.11 -115.92 0.95
N ARG A 349 -17.64 -117.15 0.33
CA ARG A 349 -17.06 -118.38 -0.66
C ARG A 349 -17.28 -120.10 -0.63
N ALA A 350 -17.21 -121.11 -1.70
CA ALA A 350 -17.24 -122.77 -1.76
C ALA A 350 -17.18 -123.85 -3.11
N ALA A 351 -16.94 -125.31 -3.18
CA ALA A 351 -17.06 -126.48 -4.36
C ALA A 351 -16.73 -128.18 -4.31
N GLN A 352 -17.03 -129.26 -5.26
CA GLN A 352 -16.57 -130.86 -5.46
C GLN A 352 -17.11 -132.07 -6.57
N LYS A 353 -16.57 -133.40 -6.92
CA LYS A 353 -17.14 -134.85 -7.55
C LYS A 353 -16.35 -136.07 -8.51
N LYS A 354 -16.64 -137.50 -8.69
CA LYS A 354 -16.07 -138.72 -9.67
C LYS A 354 -16.56 -140.36 -9.80
N SER A 355 -16.35 -141.38 -10.86
CA SER A 355 -16.44 -143.03 -10.94
C SER A 355 -16.26 -144.14 -12.26
N PHE A 356 -16.15 -145.59 -12.18
CA PHE A 356 -16.44 -147.02 -12.98
C PHE A 356 -15.72 -148.03 -14.20
N LEU A 357 -15.85 -149.49 -14.39
CA LEU A 357 -15.40 -150.58 -15.55
C LEU A 357 -15.62 -152.31 -15.60
N THR A 358 -15.60 -153.27 -16.71
CA THR A 358 -15.58 -154.93 -16.81
C THR A 358 -15.51 -155.99 -18.18
N HIS A 359 -15.19 -157.41 -18.25
CA HIS A 359 -15.58 -158.73 -19.20
C HIS A 359 -14.65 -160.01 -19.91
N GLN A 360 -15.06 -161.32 -20.43
CA GLN A 360 -14.29 -162.69 -20.99
C GLN A 360 -14.74 -163.92 -22.14
N GLN A 361 -14.40 -165.34 -22.15
CA GLN A 361 -13.99 -166.54 -23.18
C GLN A 361 -14.77 -167.42 -24.32
N GLN A 362 -16.05 -167.90 -24.29
CA GLN A 362 -16.58 -169.03 -25.16
C GLN A 362 -16.68 -168.77 -26.70
N ALA A 363 -16.16 -167.64 -27.18
CA ALA A 363 -16.26 -167.16 -28.57
C ALA A 363 -15.44 -167.95 -29.61
N VAL A 364 -14.54 -168.87 -29.22
CA VAL A 364 -13.41 -169.34 -30.05
C VAL A 364 -13.80 -170.10 -31.33
N THR A 365 -14.93 -170.82 -31.38
CA THR A 365 -15.36 -171.51 -32.62
C THR A 365 -16.19 -170.63 -33.56
N GLU A 366 -16.99 -169.72 -33.00
CA GLU A 366 -17.65 -168.63 -33.75
C GLU A 366 -16.58 -167.74 -34.40
N LEU A 367 -15.54 -167.40 -33.62
CA LEU A 367 -14.32 -166.75 -34.08
C LEU A 367 -13.61 -167.49 -35.23
N HIS A 368 -13.84 -168.78 -35.48
CA HIS A 368 -13.22 -169.53 -36.57
C HIS A 368 -13.99 -169.45 -37.90
N LEU A 369 -15.32 -169.27 -37.88
CA LEU A 369 -16.07 -168.95 -39.10
C LEU A 369 -15.92 -167.46 -39.43
N GLN A 370 -15.98 -166.61 -38.39
CA GLN A 370 -15.55 -165.22 -38.47
C GLN A 370 -14.12 -165.12 -38.99
N LEU A 371 -13.16 -165.96 -38.55
CA LEU A 371 -11.78 -165.93 -39.04
C LEU A 371 -11.69 -166.05 -40.57
N ARG A 372 -12.57 -166.80 -41.24
CA ARG A 372 -12.53 -166.88 -42.72
C ARG A 372 -13.11 -165.63 -43.38
N ALA A 373 -14.21 -165.08 -42.88
CA ALA A 373 -14.76 -163.80 -43.34
C ALA A 373 -13.76 -162.66 -43.07
N SER A 374 -13.31 -162.54 -41.83
CA SER A 374 -12.28 -161.61 -41.38
C SER A 374 -10.91 -161.84 -42.02
N MET A 375 -10.57 -163.02 -42.56
CA MET A 375 -9.36 -163.19 -43.40
C MET A 375 -9.51 -162.52 -44.76
N GLN A 376 -10.73 -162.52 -45.33
CA GLN A 376 -11.01 -161.87 -46.60
C GLN A 376 -11.18 -160.34 -46.42
N GLU A 377 -11.87 -159.91 -45.36
CA GLU A 377 -11.84 -158.52 -44.89
C GLU A 377 -10.42 -158.08 -44.54
N LEU A 378 -9.56 -158.95 -43.96
CA LEU A 378 -8.15 -158.64 -43.70
C LEU A 378 -7.34 -158.50 -44.99
N THR A 379 -7.67 -159.19 -46.08
CA THR A 379 -7.01 -158.95 -47.38
C THR A 379 -7.43 -157.62 -48.00
N ASP A 380 -8.71 -157.28 -48.00
CA ASP A 380 -9.18 -155.99 -48.53
C ASP A 380 -8.77 -154.81 -47.61
N SER A 381 -8.86 -154.98 -46.30
CA SER A 381 -8.36 -154.03 -45.30
C SER A 381 -6.85 -153.88 -45.37
N LYS A 382 -6.06 -154.94 -45.65
CA LYS A 382 -4.62 -154.80 -45.95
C LYS A 382 -4.37 -153.98 -47.22
N ARG A 383 -5.17 -154.17 -48.28
CA ARG A 383 -5.07 -153.34 -49.50
C ARG A 383 -5.38 -151.88 -49.18
N HIS A 384 -6.52 -151.61 -48.52
CA HIS A 384 -6.88 -150.26 -48.07
C HIS A 384 -5.86 -149.66 -47.09
N LEU A 385 -5.21 -150.46 -46.23
CA LEU A 385 -4.12 -150.02 -45.34
C LEU A 385 -2.85 -149.64 -46.12
N VAL A 386 -2.53 -150.35 -47.21
CA VAL A 386 -1.40 -150.02 -48.10
C VAL A 386 -1.69 -148.72 -48.87
N ASP A 387 -2.89 -148.58 -49.43
CA ASP A 387 -3.33 -147.35 -50.11
C ASP A 387 -3.41 -146.16 -49.16
N ALA A 388 -3.91 -146.38 -47.93
CA ALA A 388 -3.91 -145.41 -46.85
C ALA A 388 -2.49 -145.00 -46.48
N LYS A 389 -1.55 -145.94 -46.27
CA LYS A 389 -0.13 -145.64 -46.02
C LYS A 389 0.55 -144.92 -47.21
N ALA A 390 0.12 -145.18 -48.43
CA ALA A 390 0.60 -144.45 -49.61
C ALA A 390 0.02 -143.02 -49.67
N SER A 391 -1.22 -142.80 -49.24
CA SER A 391 -1.80 -141.45 -49.09
C SER A 391 -1.18 -140.69 -47.91
N GLU A 392 -0.99 -141.35 -46.77
CA GLU A 392 -0.30 -140.86 -45.56
C GLU A 392 1.10 -140.36 -45.92
N LYS A 393 1.94 -141.20 -46.54
CA LYS A 393 3.30 -140.79 -46.96
C LYS A 393 3.29 -139.56 -47.89
N ARG A 394 2.34 -139.48 -48.84
CA ARG A 394 2.18 -138.31 -49.73
C ARG A 394 1.75 -137.06 -48.96
N LEU A 395 0.86 -137.19 -47.98
CA LEU A 395 0.45 -136.10 -47.09
C LEU A 395 1.58 -135.69 -46.14
N THR A 396 2.34 -136.61 -45.57
CA THR A 396 3.50 -136.33 -44.72
C THR A 396 4.60 -135.58 -45.48
N ILE A 397 4.87 -135.94 -46.75
CA ILE A 397 5.79 -135.19 -47.62
C ILE A 397 5.22 -133.79 -47.93
N LYS A 398 3.92 -133.66 -48.20
CA LYS A 398 3.29 -132.35 -48.41
C LYS A 398 3.35 -131.48 -47.16
N VAL A 399 3.12 -132.06 -45.97
CA VAL A 399 3.19 -131.38 -44.66
C VAL A 399 4.62 -130.99 -44.30
N SER A 400 5.64 -131.82 -44.58
CA SER A 400 7.04 -131.44 -44.36
C SER A 400 7.49 -130.34 -45.32
N GLY A 401 7.02 -130.35 -46.56
CA GLY A 401 7.16 -129.24 -47.51
C GLY A 401 6.53 -127.95 -46.99
N SER A 402 5.22 -127.98 -46.66
CA SER A 402 4.50 -126.82 -46.11
C SER A 402 5.11 -126.31 -44.80
N LYS A 403 5.60 -127.19 -43.92
CA LYS A 403 6.29 -126.79 -42.68
C LYS A 403 7.65 -126.15 -42.97
N SER A 404 8.34 -126.58 -44.03
CA SER A 404 9.59 -125.94 -44.47
C SER A 404 9.33 -124.54 -45.05
N THR A 405 8.24 -124.35 -45.80
CA THR A 405 7.85 -123.02 -46.30
C THR A 405 7.34 -122.09 -45.18
N ILE A 406 6.61 -122.63 -44.19
CA ILE A 406 6.19 -121.85 -43.00
C ILE A 406 7.43 -121.39 -42.22
N ASN A 407 8.38 -122.29 -41.92
CA ASN A 407 9.63 -121.94 -41.24
C ASN A 407 10.51 -120.94 -42.02
N ALA A 408 10.32 -120.80 -43.33
CA ALA A 408 10.97 -119.76 -44.13
C ALA A 408 10.25 -118.41 -43.99
N LEU A 409 8.92 -118.40 -44.17
CA LEU A 409 8.09 -117.21 -44.01
C LEU A 409 8.15 -116.63 -42.58
N GLU A 410 8.20 -117.47 -41.54
CA GLU A 410 8.40 -117.03 -40.15
C GLU A 410 9.75 -116.30 -39.94
N LYS A 411 10.80 -116.67 -40.70
CA LYS A 411 12.10 -115.99 -40.64
C LYS A 411 12.11 -114.69 -41.43
N GLU A 412 11.28 -114.55 -42.46
CA GLU A 412 11.11 -113.29 -43.18
C GLU A 412 10.22 -112.33 -42.40
N CYS A 413 9.15 -112.83 -41.77
CA CYS A 413 8.29 -112.07 -40.86
C CYS A 413 9.09 -111.46 -39.71
N LYS A 414 9.94 -112.23 -39.03
CA LYS A 414 10.81 -111.72 -37.96
C LYS A 414 11.79 -110.64 -38.42
N LYS A 415 12.36 -110.77 -39.62
CA LYS A 415 13.22 -109.72 -40.19
C LYS A 415 12.43 -108.44 -40.50
N ALA A 416 11.19 -108.56 -40.94
CA ALA A 416 10.31 -107.42 -41.16
C ALA A 416 9.89 -106.75 -39.84
N GLU A 417 9.62 -107.53 -38.78
CA GLU A 417 9.36 -107.05 -37.41
C GLU A 417 10.57 -106.29 -36.84
N GLU A 418 11.79 -106.85 -36.96
CA GLU A 418 13.04 -106.22 -36.53
C GLU A 418 13.32 -104.90 -37.26
N GLU A 419 13.09 -104.86 -38.58
CA GLU A 419 13.26 -103.65 -39.40
C GLU A 419 12.18 -102.60 -39.15
N GLN A 420 10.92 -103.00 -38.93
CA GLN A 420 9.85 -102.08 -38.52
C GLN A 420 10.19 -101.43 -37.16
N TRP A 421 10.64 -102.21 -36.17
CA TRP A 421 11.04 -101.66 -34.88
C TRP A 421 12.23 -100.69 -34.99
N ARG A 422 13.16 -100.97 -35.91
CA ARG A 422 14.25 -100.04 -36.25
C ARG A 422 13.74 -98.74 -36.86
N LEU A 423 12.75 -98.80 -37.75
CA LEU A 423 12.14 -97.63 -38.41
C LEU A 423 11.30 -96.79 -37.45
N GLU A 424 10.48 -97.41 -36.59
CA GLU A 424 9.69 -96.72 -35.55
C GLU A 424 10.60 -95.94 -34.59
N LYS A 425 11.74 -96.52 -34.19
CA LYS A 425 12.74 -95.83 -33.37
C LYS A 425 13.35 -94.62 -34.08
N VAL A 426 13.63 -94.70 -35.39
CA VAL A 426 14.15 -93.57 -36.16
C VAL A 426 13.09 -92.47 -36.30
N ALA A 427 11.82 -92.83 -36.56
CA ALA A 427 10.72 -91.88 -36.64
C ALA A 427 10.58 -91.08 -35.34
N PHE A 428 10.53 -91.76 -34.18
CA PHE A 428 10.45 -91.09 -32.87
C PHE A 428 11.61 -90.12 -32.59
N GLN A 429 12.83 -90.45 -33.05
CA GLN A 429 13.98 -89.55 -32.93
C GLN A 429 13.82 -88.32 -33.85
N GLN A 430 13.33 -88.51 -35.08
CA GLN A 430 13.07 -87.41 -36.02
C GLN A 430 11.92 -86.51 -35.57
N ASP A 431 10.84 -87.05 -35.02
CA ASP A 431 9.73 -86.28 -34.43
C ASP A 431 10.22 -85.38 -33.28
N SER A 432 11.14 -85.89 -32.46
CA SER A 432 11.76 -85.09 -31.37
C SER A 432 12.68 -83.98 -31.89
N GLU A 433 13.35 -84.17 -33.03
CA GLU A 433 14.15 -83.11 -33.68
C GLU A 433 13.26 -82.09 -34.38
N ILE A 434 12.17 -82.53 -35.04
CA ILE A 434 11.16 -81.66 -35.65
C ILE A 434 10.52 -80.76 -34.59
N ALA A 435 10.03 -81.30 -33.48
CA ALA A 435 9.42 -80.51 -32.42
C ALA A 435 10.38 -79.47 -31.80
N ALA A 436 11.68 -79.78 -31.73
CA ALA A 436 12.71 -78.82 -31.30
C ALA A 436 12.93 -77.72 -32.35
N LEU A 437 13.00 -78.08 -33.64
CA LEU A 437 13.16 -77.14 -34.74
C LEU A 437 11.93 -76.25 -34.94
N GLU A 438 10.71 -76.76 -34.77
CA GLU A 438 9.45 -75.99 -34.80
C GLU A 438 9.42 -74.92 -33.71
N ASN A 439 9.89 -75.24 -32.50
CA ASN A 439 9.95 -74.30 -31.38
C ASN A 439 10.96 -73.16 -31.65
N VAL A 440 12.11 -73.49 -32.24
CA VAL A 440 13.09 -72.50 -32.74
C VAL A 440 12.52 -71.69 -33.92
N LEU A 441 11.74 -72.31 -34.81
CA LEU A 441 11.07 -71.63 -35.92
C LEU A 441 10.02 -70.63 -35.43
N ALA A 442 9.22 -70.97 -34.41
CA ALA A 442 8.24 -70.06 -33.81
C ALA A 442 8.92 -68.82 -33.21
N GLN A 443 10.05 -69.00 -32.53
CA GLN A 443 10.88 -67.90 -32.01
C GLN A 443 11.44 -67.03 -33.15
N LEU A 444 12.00 -67.64 -34.20
CA LEU A 444 12.54 -66.93 -35.37
C LEU A 444 11.46 -66.24 -36.22
N GLN A 445 10.22 -66.74 -36.21
CA GLN A 445 9.07 -66.11 -36.85
C GLN A 445 8.45 -64.97 -36.03
N GLY A 446 9.00 -64.66 -34.85
CA GLY A 446 8.59 -63.53 -34.02
C GLY A 446 7.40 -63.79 -33.10
N TYR A 447 7.02 -65.06 -32.87
CA TYR A 447 6.11 -65.43 -31.79
C TYR A 447 6.86 -65.39 -30.44
N ALA A 448 7.15 -64.16 -29.98
CA ALA A 448 7.59 -63.91 -28.62
C ALA A 448 6.56 -64.44 -27.61
N SER A 449 7.02 -64.79 -26.41
CA SER A 449 6.12 -65.29 -25.36
C SER A 449 5.08 -64.23 -24.97
N SER A 450 3.93 -64.68 -24.46
CA SER A 450 2.81 -63.81 -24.03
C SER A 450 3.28 -62.65 -23.16
N ASP A 451 4.20 -62.93 -22.24
CA ASP A 451 4.70 -61.97 -21.25
C ASP A 451 5.62 -60.92 -21.89
N GLU A 452 6.51 -61.33 -22.80
CA GLU A 452 7.37 -60.40 -23.55
C GLU A 452 6.54 -59.42 -24.38
N LYS A 453 5.47 -59.91 -25.00
CA LYS A 453 4.54 -59.06 -25.76
C LYS A 453 3.85 -58.03 -24.85
N GLN A 454 3.33 -58.45 -23.69
CA GLN A 454 2.77 -57.52 -22.70
C GLN A 454 3.81 -56.50 -22.17
N ILE A 455 5.06 -56.91 -21.96
CA ILE A 455 6.16 -56.03 -21.53
C ILE A 455 6.47 -54.98 -22.61
N ILE A 456 6.46 -55.35 -23.90
CA ILE A 456 6.67 -54.43 -25.01
C ILE A 456 5.47 -53.48 -25.18
N GLU A 457 4.24 -53.99 -25.12
CA GLU A 457 3.02 -53.18 -25.18
C GLU A 457 2.92 -52.19 -24.00
N GLY A 458 3.30 -52.61 -22.79
CA GLY A 458 3.40 -51.74 -21.61
C GLY A 458 4.49 -50.66 -21.73
N LYS A 459 5.63 -50.97 -22.34
CA LYS A 459 6.67 -49.98 -22.69
C LYS A 459 6.16 -48.99 -23.74
N ILE A 460 5.46 -49.45 -24.77
CA ILE A 460 4.83 -48.59 -25.80
C ILE A 460 3.78 -47.68 -25.16
N ALA A 461 2.94 -48.19 -24.25
CA ALA A 461 1.96 -47.39 -23.52
C ALA A 461 2.61 -46.30 -22.65
N LYS A 462 3.66 -46.63 -21.90
CA LYS A 462 4.46 -45.64 -21.14
C LYS A 462 5.09 -44.58 -22.05
N MET A 463 5.71 -44.98 -23.17
CA MET A 463 6.31 -44.03 -24.11
C MET A 463 5.27 -43.13 -24.79
N LYS A 464 4.11 -43.66 -25.20
CA LYS A 464 2.99 -42.85 -25.71
C LYS A 464 2.49 -41.84 -24.68
N LYS A 465 2.32 -42.25 -23.41
CA LYS A 465 1.91 -41.36 -22.31
C LYS A 465 2.93 -40.23 -22.07
N GLY A 466 4.21 -40.56 -21.96
CA GLY A 466 5.28 -39.56 -21.77
C GLY A 466 5.44 -38.61 -22.96
N LEU A 467 5.24 -39.10 -24.19
CA LEU A 467 5.27 -38.27 -25.40
C LEU A 467 4.09 -37.28 -25.43
N GLU A 468 2.90 -37.71 -25.02
CA GLU A 468 1.72 -36.84 -24.91
C GLU A 468 1.84 -35.82 -23.77
N GLU A 469 2.45 -36.19 -22.64
CA GLU A 469 2.79 -35.28 -21.54
C GLU A 469 3.81 -34.22 -21.99
N LYS A 470 4.85 -34.60 -22.74
CA LYS A 470 5.79 -33.66 -23.35
C LYS A 470 5.11 -32.77 -24.41
N ARG A 471 4.12 -33.29 -25.15
CA ARG A 471 3.31 -32.51 -26.11
C ARG A 471 2.50 -31.41 -25.41
N LYS A 472 1.85 -31.75 -24.29
CA LYS A 472 1.13 -30.80 -23.44
C LYS A 472 2.06 -29.77 -22.81
N ALA A 473 3.21 -30.19 -22.28
CA ALA A 473 4.22 -29.26 -21.76
C ALA A 473 4.73 -28.28 -22.84
N SER A 474 4.98 -28.76 -24.06
CA SER A 474 5.39 -27.94 -25.20
C SER A 474 4.32 -26.91 -25.60
N ASN A 475 3.04 -27.32 -25.66
CA ASN A 475 1.93 -26.39 -25.91
C ASN A 475 1.77 -25.34 -24.79
N ASN A 476 1.91 -25.74 -23.52
CA ASN A 476 1.84 -24.81 -22.39
C ASN A 476 2.98 -23.77 -22.43
N LEU A 477 4.21 -24.21 -22.71
CA LEU A 477 5.35 -23.30 -22.92
C LEU A 477 5.12 -22.36 -24.10
N LYS A 478 4.59 -22.88 -25.23
CA LYS A 478 4.27 -22.07 -26.40
C LYS A 478 3.21 -21.00 -26.10
N ASN A 479 2.19 -21.34 -25.31
CA ASN A 479 1.18 -20.38 -24.84
C ASN A 479 1.80 -19.30 -23.96
N ALA A 480 2.57 -19.69 -22.94
CA ALA A 480 3.28 -18.76 -22.04
C ALA A 480 4.26 -17.83 -22.79
N ILE A 481 4.91 -18.31 -23.85
CA ILE A 481 5.75 -17.49 -24.75
C ILE A 481 4.89 -16.45 -25.51
N THR A 482 3.67 -16.80 -25.95
CA THR A 482 2.78 -15.78 -26.55
C THR A 482 2.25 -14.77 -25.54
N GLU A 483 1.99 -15.18 -24.29
CA GLU A 483 1.47 -14.30 -23.24
C GLU A 483 2.53 -13.33 -22.71
N THR A 484 3.75 -13.83 -22.45
CA THR A 484 4.90 -12.98 -22.12
C THR A 484 5.25 -12.02 -23.26
N LYS A 485 5.15 -12.44 -24.53
CA LYS A 485 5.32 -11.53 -25.67
C LYS A 485 4.23 -10.46 -25.76
N ARG A 486 2.96 -10.79 -25.48
CA ARG A 486 1.87 -9.78 -25.35
C ARG A 486 2.12 -8.83 -24.18
N ALA A 487 2.61 -9.32 -23.04
CA ALA A 487 2.93 -8.50 -21.87
C ALA A 487 4.10 -7.54 -22.15
N HIS A 488 5.17 -8.04 -22.79
CA HIS A 488 6.32 -7.23 -23.20
C HIS A 488 5.93 -6.09 -24.15
N ASN A 489 5.08 -6.36 -25.16
CA ASN A 489 4.58 -5.32 -26.05
C ASN A 489 3.80 -4.23 -25.30
N ARG A 490 2.94 -4.61 -24.33
CA ARG A 490 2.22 -3.62 -23.49
C ARG A 490 3.18 -2.78 -22.64
N LEU A 491 4.21 -3.39 -22.05
CA LEU A 491 5.24 -2.65 -21.31
C LEU A 491 6.04 -1.68 -22.19
N ILE A 492 6.25 -1.98 -23.47
CA ILE A 492 6.86 -1.03 -24.43
C ILE A 492 5.92 0.17 -24.67
N GLU A 493 4.62 -0.07 -24.86
CA GLU A 493 3.65 1.03 -24.99
C GLU A 493 3.53 1.87 -23.72
N ASP A 494 3.49 1.24 -22.55
CA ASP A 494 3.41 1.95 -21.26
C ASP A 494 4.67 2.74 -20.95
N LYS A 495 5.86 2.19 -21.28
CA LYS A 495 7.12 2.93 -21.25
C LYS A 495 7.04 4.17 -22.14
N LYS A 496 6.59 4.03 -23.40
CA LYS A 496 6.46 5.17 -24.31
C LYS A 496 5.46 6.20 -23.77
N ARG A 497 4.27 5.78 -23.31
CA ARG A 497 3.27 6.65 -22.66
C ARG A 497 3.83 7.39 -21.44
N ALA A 498 4.78 6.80 -20.70
CA ALA A 498 5.47 7.45 -19.59
C ALA A 498 6.57 8.43 -20.04
N GLU A 499 7.31 8.11 -21.11
CA GLU A 499 8.31 9.00 -21.71
C GLU A 499 7.67 10.23 -22.36
N ASP A 500 6.57 10.05 -23.10
CA ASP A 500 5.76 11.14 -23.67
C ASP A 500 5.25 12.08 -22.55
N LYS A 501 4.65 11.52 -21.49
CA LYS A 501 4.21 12.29 -20.29
C LYS A 501 5.37 13.00 -19.57
N LYS A 502 6.56 12.42 -19.54
CA LYS A 502 7.75 13.03 -18.93
C LYS A 502 8.21 14.25 -19.72
N ALA A 503 8.18 14.20 -21.06
CA ALA A 503 8.48 15.35 -21.90
C ALA A 503 7.45 16.47 -21.70
N ASP A 504 6.16 16.12 -21.67
CA ASP A 504 5.04 17.02 -21.39
C ASP A 504 5.18 17.77 -20.05
N LEU A 505 5.55 17.06 -18.99
CA LEU A 505 5.79 17.62 -17.66
C LEU A 505 7.07 18.47 -17.62
N PHE A 506 8.11 18.08 -18.36
CA PHE A 506 9.35 18.87 -18.44
C PHE A 506 9.13 20.21 -19.14
N SER A 507 8.33 20.25 -20.22
CA SER A 507 7.91 21.50 -20.86
C SER A 507 7.16 22.39 -19.87
N LYS A 508 6.10 21.87 -19.23
CA LYS A 508 5.28 22.63 -18.26
C LYS A 508 6.10 23.14 -17.07
N ASN A 509 7.10 22.38 -16.61
CA ASN A 509 8.02 22.83 -15.56
C ASN A 509 8.94 23.97 -16.03
N ASN A 510 9.39 23.95 -17.29
CA ASN A 510 10.15 25.03 -17.90
C ASN A 510 9.29 26.30 -18.10
N ASP A 511 8.04 26.13 -18.54
CA ASP A 511 7.07 27.22 -18.66
C ASP A 511 6.78 27.88 -17.29
N LEU A 512 6.61 27.07 -16.24
CA LEU A 512 6.46 27.54 -14.86
C LEU A 512 7.71 28.26 -14.35
N LEU A 513 8.91 27.77 -14.67
CA LEU A 513 10.17 28.44 -14.31
C LEU A 513 10.26 29.83 -14.94
N ILE A 514 9.91 29.96 -16.23
CA ILE A 514 9.87 31.25 -16.93
C ILE A 514 8.82 32.19 -16.29
N LEU A 515 7.67 31.68 -15.86
CA LEU A 515 6.66 32.46 -15.14
C LEU A 515 7.13 32.92 -13.75
N CYS A 516 7.87 32.08 -13.01
CA CYS A 516 8.52 32.49 -11.75
C CYS A 516 9.52 33.62 -11.99
N ASP A 517 10.40 33.46 -12.97
CA ASP A 517 11.39 34.47 -13.40
C ASP A 517 10.75 35.82 -13.75
N LEU A 518 9.62 35.80 -14.46
CA LEU A 518 8.88 37.01 -14.85
C LEU A 518 8.17 37.66 -13.65
N THR A 519 7.54 36.87 -12.80
CA THR A 519 6.82 37.38 -11.62
C THR A 519 7.77 37.93 -10.55
N GLU A 520 8.97 37.36 -10.37
CA GLU A 520 10.00 37.92 -9.49
C GLU A 520 10.52 39.27 -10.00
N LYS A 521 10.79 39.39 -11.32
CA LYS A 521 11.22 40.65 -11.95
C LYS A 521 10.16 41.75 -11.81
N GLU A 522 8.89 41.42 -12.02
CA GLU A 522 7.77 42.35 -11.84
C GLU A 522 7.57 42.73 -10.36
N LEU A 523 7.69 41.78 -9.43
CA LEU A 523 7.61 42.03 -8.00
C LEU A 523 8.76 42.95 -7.51
N LEU A 524 9.96 42.80 -8.06
CA LEU A 524 11.09 43.69 -7.81
C LEU A 524 10.85 45.10 -8.37
N ARG A 525 10.30 45.21 -9.59
CA ARG A 525 9.87 46.49 -10.19
C ARG A 525 8.84 47.21 -9.32
N LEU A 526 7.83 46.49 -8.83
CA LEU A 526 6.79 47.03 -7.94
C LEU A 526 7.33 47.42 -6.56
N ARG A 527 8.31 46.69 -6.01
CA ARG A 527 9.02 47.10 -4.78
C ARG A 527 9.74 48.43 -4.95
N LEU A 528 10.45 48.63 -6.06
CA LEU A 528 11.15 49.89 -6.36
C LEU A 528 10.17 51.06 -6.52
N MET A 529 9.10 50.92 -7.31
CA MET A 529 8.05 51.95 -7.43
C MET A 529 7.39 52.31 -6.09
N ASN A 530 7.23 51.35 -5.18
CA ASN A 530 6.68 51.59 -3.85
C ASN A 530 7.67 52.36 -2.95
N GLN A 531 8.98 52.07 -3.05
CA GLN A 531 10.01 52.85 -2.35
C GLN A 531 10.09 54.29 -2.86
N GLU A 532 10.08 54.48 -4.18
CA GLU A 532 10.05 55.79 -4.84
C GLU A 532 8.82 56.61 -4.42
N LYS A 533 7.61 56.01 -4.50
CA LYS A 533 6.38 56.66 -4.07
C LYS A 533 6.37 57.03 -2.58
N ARG A 534 6.98 56.22 -1.71
CA ARG A 534 7.16 56.56 -0.29
C ARG A 534 8.08 57.76 -0.10
N ALA A 535 9.21 57.81 -0.79
CA ALA A 535 10.12 58.95 -0.75
C ALA A 535 9.45 60.24 -1.25
N GLN A 536 8.69 60.17 -2.36
CA GLN A 536 7.89 61.29 -2.86
C GLN A 536 6.81 61.74 -1.86
N THR A 537 6.12 60.79 -1.22
CA THR A 537 5.13 61.09 -0.17
C THR A 537 5.79 61.80 1.02
N GLN A 538 6.98 61.35 1.43
CA GLN A 538 7.72 61.99 2.52
C GLN A 538 8.20 63.41 2.15
N SER A 539 8.67 63.65 0.92
CA SER A 539 9.03 64.99 0.43
C SER A 539 7.83 65.93 0.49
N THR A 540 6.71 65.52 -0.11
CA THR A 540 5.47 66.32 -0.11
C THR A 540 4.92 66.54 1.30
N GLN A 541 5.07 65.59 2.22
CA GLN A 541 4.74 65.81 3.63
C GLN A 541 5.60 66.92 4.25
N THR A 542 6.94 66.86 4.12
CA THR A 542 7.83 67.90 4.68
C THR A 542 7.61 69.28 4.05
N GLU A 543 7.23 69.34 2.76
CA GLU A 543 6.81 70.57 2.09
C GLU A 543 5.51 71.12 2.70
N THR A 544 4.50 70.28 2.95
CA THR A 544 3.24 70.72 3.60
C THR A 544 3.45 71.16 5.04
N GLU A 545 4.34 70.50 5.79
CA GLU A 545 4.70 70.90 7.16
C GLU A 545 5.39 72.27 7.16
N LEU A 546 6.34 72.50 6.25
CA LEU A 546 7.01 73.80 6.09
C LEU A 546 6.03 74.92 5.70
N LEU A 547 5.11 74.66 4.75
CA LEU A 547 4.08 75.62 4.33
C LEU A 547 3.09 75.93 5.46
N HIS A 548 2.66 74.92 6.22
CA HIS A 548 1.81 75.11 7.40
C HIS A 548 2.51 75.98 8.45
N ASP A 549 3.79 75.73 8.71
CA ASP A 549 4.57 76.45 9.71
C ASP A 549 4.83 77.91 9.28
N LEU A 550 5.03 78.18 7.99
CA LEU A 550 5.09 79.52 7.41
C LEU A 550 3.74 80.26 7.52
N LEU A 551 2.62 79.58 7.21
CA LEU A 551 1.27 80.14 7.34
C LEU A 551 0.96 80.48 8.80
N HIS A 552 1.31 79.60 9.74
CA HIS A 552 1.11 79.81 11.17
C HIS A 552 1.95 81.00 11.70
N LYS A 553 3.21 81.13 11.27
CA LYS A 553 4.06 82.31 11.56
C LYS A 553 3.45 83.60 10.99
N ARG A 554 2.95 83.58 9.74
CA ARG A 554 2.29 84.73 9.10
C ARG A 554 1.00 85.12 9.82
N THR A 555 0.18 84.15 10.22
CA THR A 555 -1.08 84.36 10.94
C THR A 555 -0.83 84.98 12.32
N LYS A 556 0.16 84.47 13.07
CA LYS A 556 0.59 85.07 14.36
C LYS A 556 1.06 86.52 14.18
N SER A 557 1.88 86.80 13.16
CA SER A 557 2.34 88.16 12.84
C SER A 557 1.17 89.10 12.50
N ALA A 558 0.24 88.66 11.65
CA ALA A 558 -0.96 89.43 11.30
C ALA A 558 -1.85 89.72 12.51
N HIS A 559 -2.14 88.71 13.34
CA HIS A 559 -2.93 88.88 14.57
C HIS A 559 -2.26 89.84 15.56
N SER A 560 -0.93 89.74 15.76
CA SER A 560 -0.19 90.69 16.62
C SER A 560 -0.19 92.13 16.08
N SER A 561 -0.37 92.31 14.77
CA SER A 561 -0.47 93.62 14.12
C SER A 561 -1.87 94.22 14.27
N GLU A 562 -2.91 93.38 14.15
CA GLU A 562 -4.30 93.79 14.36
C GLU A 562 -4.59 94.13 15.84
N LEU A 563 -4.02 93.38 16.80
CA LEU A 563 -4.07 93.74 18.23
C LEU A 563 -3.47 95.14 18.48
N LYS A 564 -2.24 95.39 18.01
CA LYS A 564 -1.59 96.72 18.14
C LYS A 564 -2.42 97.84 17.50
N LYS A 565 -3.10 97.56 16.37
CA LYS A 565 -4.00 98.49 15.70
C LYS A 565 -5.24 98.79 16.55
N LEU A 566 -5.83 97.79 17.22
CA LEU A 566 -6.94 97.98 18.15
C LEU A 566 -6.51 98.76 19.41
N ASP A 567 -5.33 98.47 19.97
CA ASP A 567 -4.77 99.21 21.10
C ASP A 567 -4.53 100.69 20.75
N LEU A 568 -3.95 100.97 19.58
CA LEU A 568 -3.77 102.34 19.08
C LEU A 568 -5.11 103.06 18.87
N LEU A 569 -6.11 102.39 18.28
CA LEU A 569 -7.45 102.97 18.09
C LEU A 569 -8.16 103.25 19.44
N LYS A 570 -7.91 102.43 20.47
CA LYS A 570 -8.40 102.68 21.84
C LYS A 570 -7.71 103.89 22.47
N ALA A 571 -6.38 103.95 22.42
CA ALA A 571 -5.60 105.08 22.93
C ALA A 571 -5.92 106.40 22.21
N MET A 572 -6.20 106.37 20.91
CA MET A 572 -6.68 107.54 20.15
C MET A 572 -8.03 108.04 20.67
N LYS A 573 -9.02 107.16 20.87
CA LYS A 573 -10.33 107.55 21.43
C LYS A 573 -10.24 108.09 22.85
N GLU A 574 -9.36 107.52 23.68
CA GLU A 574 -9.09 108.00 25.02
C GLU A 574 -8.52 109.43 24.96
N ARG A 575 -7.51 109.67 24.10
CA ARG A 575 -6.94 111.01 23.85
C ARG A 575 -7.93 112.01 23.26
N GLU A 576 -8.80 111.61 22.33
CA GLU A 576 -9.89 112.45 21.82
C GLU A 576 -10.84 112.88 22.94
N SER A 577 -11.15 111.98 23.88
CA SER A 577 -11.99 112.29 25.05
C SER A 577 -11.30 113.21 26.05
N GLU A 578 -10.01 113.02 26.33
CA GLU A 578 -9.19 113.91 27.16
C GLU A 578 -9.16 115.33 26.58
N ILE A 579 -8.86 115.46 25.29
CA ILE A 579 -8.80 116.74 24.56
C ILE A 579 -10.18 117.42 24.56
N LYS A 580 -11.27 116.66 24.41
CA LYS A 580 -12.63 117.21 24.50
C LYS A 580 -12.92 117.80 25.89
N VAL A 581 -12.60 117.08 26.97
CA VAL A 581 -12.79 117.56 28.35
C VAL A 581 -11.93 118.80 28.64
N GLN A 582 -10.67 118.81 28.19
CA GLN A 582 -9.80 119.98 28.30
C GLN A 582 -10.35 121.20 27.53
N LYS A 583 -10.88 120.99 26.32
CA LYS A 583 -11.52 122.05 25.52
C LYS A 583 -12.78 122.61 26.18
N GLU A 584 -13.62 121.76 26.77
CA GLU A 584 -14.79 122.18 27.55
C GLU A 584 -14.38 122.98 28.81
N MET A 585 -13.33 122.55 29.52
CA MET A 585 -12.77 123.26 30.68
C MET A 585 -12.27 124.66 30.30
N LEU A 586 -11.45 124.76 29.25
CA LEU A 586 -10.94 126.03 28.74
C LEU A 586 -12.07 126.96 28.28
N SER A 587 -13.13 126.40 27.68
CA SER A 587 -14.30 127.18 27.27
C SER A 587 -15.06 127.77 28.47
N ARG A 588 -15.16 127.03 29.59
CA ARG A 588 -15.74 127.54 30.85
C ARG A 588 -14.85 128.60 31.51
N GLN A 589 -13.52 128.43 31.49
CA GLN A 589 -12.57 129.43 32.00
C GLN A 589 -12.64 130.74 31.20
N LEU A 590 -12.76 130.66 29.86
CA LEU A 590 -12.98 131.82 29.01
C LEU A 590 -14.30 132.51 29.35
N GLN A 591 -15.40 131.76 29.47
CA GLN A 591 -16.71 132.32 29.84
C GLN A 591 -16.67 133.04 31.19
N PHE A 592 -15.99 132.48 32.21
CA PHE A 592 -15.85 133.10 33.52
C PHE A 592 -15.03 134.39 33.47
N THR A 593 -13.86 134.37 32.82
CA THR A 593 -13.01 135.58 32.68
C THR A 593 -13.68 136.66 31.82
N GLU A 594 -14.53 136.31 30.85
CA GLU A 594 -15.35 137.28 30.13
C GLU A 594 -16.47 137.90 31.00
N GLN A 595 -17.06 137.15 31.94
CA GLN A 595 -18.00 137.65 32.93
C GLN A 595 -17.32 138.61 33.93
N GLU A 596 -16.13 138.26 34.43
CA GLU A 596 -15.32 139.15 35.28
C GLU A 596 -14.93 140.44 34.54
N ARG A 597 -14.45 140.32 33.30
CA ARG A 597 -14.16 141.47 32.42
C ARG A 597 -15.39 142.35 32.21
N HIS A 598 -16.59 141.78 32.11
CA HIS A 598 -17.84 142.55 32.00
C HIS A 598 -18.18 143.26 33.32
N LYS A 599 -18.07 142.57 34.47
CA LYS A 599 -18.25 143.14 35.81
C LYS A 599 -17.31 144.33 36.06
N LEU A 600 -16.02 144.17 35.77
CA LEU A 600 -15.02 145.24 35.90
C LEU A 600 -15.30 146.42 34.97
N ARG A 601 -15.85 146.19 33.76
CA ARG A 601 -16.30 147.29 32.87
C ARG A 601 -17.52 148.03 33.42
N LEU A 602 -18.46 147.35 34.07
CA LEU A 602 -19.59 148.00 34.74
C LEU A 602 -19.11 148.85 35.93
N GLU A 603 -18.23 148.31 36.77
CA GLU A 603 -17.62 149.04 37.89
C GLU A 603 -16.83 150.26 37.42
N LEU A 604 -16.01 150.13 36.37
CA LEU A 604 -15.29 151.25 35.76
C LEU A 604 -16.24 152.33 35.23
N ASN A 605 -17.31 151.95 34.54
CA ASN A 605 -18.32 152.90 34.04
C ASN A 605 -19.05 153.61 35.18
N GLU A 606 -19.29 152.94 36.31
CA GLU A 606 -19.87 153.57 37.51
C GLU A 606 -18.89 154.57 38.16
N LYS A 607 -17.60 154.22 38.23
CA LYS A 607 -16.54 155.13 38.70
C LYS A 607 -16.39 156.34 37.79
N LEU A 608 -16.41 156.16 36.46
CA LEU A 608 -16.40 157.26 35.48
C LEU A 608 -17.62 158.18 35.63
N ARG A 609 -18.83 157.63 35.82
CA ARG A 609 -20.03 158.43 36.15
C ARG A 609 -19.87 159.23 37.44
N LYS A 610 -19.26 158.65 38.47
CA LYS A 610 -18.96 159.34 39.74
C LYS A 610 -17.92 160.46 39.56
N VAL A 611 -16.90 160.25 38.70
CA VAL A 611 -15.95 161.30 38.30
C VAL A 611 -16.65 162.43 37.55
N GLU A 612 -17.54 162.14 36.58
CA GLU A 612 -18.26 163.19 35.85
C GLU A 612 -19.22 163.98 36.76
N ILE A 613 -19.89 163.33 37.72
CA ILE A 613 -20.70 164.01 38.74
C ILE A 613 -19.83 164.94 39.62
N MET A 614 -18.60 164.53 39.96
CA MET A 614 -17.66 165.36 40.72
C MET A 614 -17.09 166.50 39.88
N LYS A 615 -16.76 166.26 38.59
CA LYS A 615 -16.34 167.28 37.63
C LYS A 615 -17.41 168.35 37.46
N ASN A 616 -18.65 167.96 37.20
CA ASN A 616 -19.79 168.90 37.07
C ASN A 616 -20.03 169.67 38.37
N ARG A 617 -19.81 169.05 39.55
CA ARG A 617 -19.80 169.77 40.83
C ARG A 617 -18.68 170.80 40.93
N CYS A 618 -17.46 170.46 40.52
CA CYS A 618 -16.33 171.39 40.51
C CYS A 618 -16.56 172.55 39.52
N GLU A 619 -17.11 172.28 38.34
CA GLU A 619 -17.49 173.32 37.37
C GLU A 619 -18.53 174.28 37.97
N ILE A 620 -19.60 173.76 38.59
CA ILE A 620 -20.60 174.59 39.31
C ILE A 620 -19.95 175.40 40.44
N VAL A 621 -19.03 174.81 41.21
CA VAL A 621 -18.32 175.51 42.30
C VAL A 621 -17.45 176.64 41.74
N VAL A 622 -16.68 176.42 40.67
CA VAL A 622 -15.87 177.44 40.01
C VAL A 622 -16.75 178.59 39.49
N SER A 623 -17.85 178.28 38.80
CA SER A 623 -18.83 179.27 38.34
C SER A 623 -19.52 180.04 39.47
N SER A 624 -19.59 179.47 40.69
CA SER A 624 -20.19 180.13 41.86
C SER A 624 -19.21 181.03 42.63
N ILE A 625 -17.89 180.81 42.50
CA ILE A 625 -16.86 181.53 43.26
C ILE A 625 -16.29 182.71 42.46
N LEU A 626 -16.13 182.59 41.13
CA LEU A 626 -15.68 183.67 40.24
C LEU A 626 -16.71 183.95 39.12
N PRO A 627 -17.63 184.93 39.30
CA PRO A 627 -18.62 185.28 38.27
C PRO A 627 -18.12 186.18 37.13
N ASN A 628 -16.88 186.69 37.17
CA ASN A 628 -16.38 187.74 36.26
C ASN A 628 -14.84 187.74 36.11
N VAL A 629 -14.25 186.64 35.63
CA VAL A 629 -12.83 186.57 35.19
C VAL A 629 -12.75 185.72 33.92
N GLU A 630 -11.83 186.05 33.01
CA GLU A 630 -11.64 185.37 31.73
C GLU A 630 -11.07 183.93 31.90
N ALA A 631 -11.40 183.04 30.97
CA ALA A 631 -11.33 181.59 31.19
C ALA A 631 -9.91 180.98 31.24
N GLU A 632 -8.88 181.70 30.78
CA GLU A 632 -7.53 181.16 30.59
C GLU A 632 -6.66 181.18 31.86
N GLU A 633 -6.89 182.11 32.81
CA GLU A 633 -6.14 182.11 34.08
C GLU A 633 -6.77 181.18 35.13
N ALA A 634 -8.11 181.08 35.17
CA ALA A 634 -8.82 180.19 36.07
C ALA A 634 -8.47 178.70 35.82
N THR A 635 -8.23 178.34 34.55
CA THR A 635 -7.76 176.99 34.18
C THR A 635 -6.34 176.72 34.68
N VAL A 636 -5.42 177.69 34.67
CA VAL A 636 -4.05 177.52 35.20
C VAL A 636 -4.05 177.25 36.71
N TYR A 637 -4.84 177.99 37.49
CA TYR A 637 -4.93 177.78 38.94
C TYR A 637 -5.60 176.43 39.30
N CYS A 638 -6.59 176.00 38.52
CA CYS A 638 -7.20 174.69 38.71
C CYS A 638 -6.25 173.54 38.33
N LEU A 639 -5.54 173.64 37.19
CA LEU A 639 -4.62 172.61 36.69
C LEU A 639 -3.38 172.44 37.58
N THR A 640 -2.84 173.52 38.14
CA THR A 640 -1.72 173.45 39.09
C THR A 640 -2.12 172.75 40.39
N ASN A 641 -3.28 173.09 40.97
CA ASN A 641 -3.79 172.38 42.15
C ASN A 641 -4.18 170.92 41.86
N LEU A 642 -4.79 170.62 40.70
CA LEU A 642 -5.10 169.25 40.29
C LEU A 642 -3.85 168.40 40.07
N SER A 643 -2.79 168.95 39.46
CA SER A 643 -1.53 168.22 39.26
C SER A 643 -0.80 167.96 40.58
N VAL A 644 -0.82 168.90 41.54
CA VAL A 644 -0.33 168.64 42.92
C VAL A 644 -1.14 167.54 43.62
N LEU A 645 -2.48 167.56 43.48
CA LEU A 645 -3.36 166.50 44.02
C LEU A 645 -3.10 165.13 43.37
N ILE A 646 -2.89 165.08 42.06
CA ILE A 646 -2.56 163.85 41.32
C ILE A 646 -1.18 163.31 41.73
N ILE A 647 -0.18 164.18 41.93
CA ILE A 647 1.15 163.79 42.44
C ILE A 647 1.04 163.22 43.86
N LEU A 648 0.25 163.84 44.74
CA LEU A 648 -0.01 163.30 46.08
C LEU A 648 -0.76 161.95 46.03
N PHE A 649 -1.76 161.81 45.17
CA PHE A 649 -2.48 160.54 45.00
C PHE A 649 -1.58 159.43 44.46
N ALA A 650 -0.69 159.75 43.51
CA ALA A 650 0.30 158.82 42.95
C ALA A 650 1.42 158.44 43.94
N LEU A 651 1.70 159.28 44.95
CA LEU A 651 2.60 158.94 46.05
C LEU A 651 1.90 158.05 47.10
N VAL A 652 0.61 158.26 47.38
CA VAL A 652 -0.16 157.45 48.34
C VAL A 652 -0.50 156.05 47.80
N PHE A 653 -0.73 155.90 46.48
CA PHE A 653 -1.04 154.61 45.85
C PHE A 653 0.19 153.87 45.27
N ARG A 654 1.39 154.13 45.79
CA ARG A 654 2.61 153.43 45.34
C ARG A 654 2.89 152.11 46.06
N ASP A 655 2.32 151.93 47.25
CA ASP A 655 2.52 150.76 48.12
C ASP A 655 1.23 149.95 48.33
N LEU A 656 0.48 149.68 47.25
CA LEU A 656 -0.80 148.93 47.27
C LEU A 656 -1.04 148.12 45.97
#